data_AF-A0A2N1UT83-F1
#
_entry.id   AF-A0A2N1UT83-F1
#
_cell.length_a   1.000
_cell.length_b   1.000
_cell.length_c   1.000
_cell.angle_alpha   90.00
_cell.angle_beta   90.00
_cell.angle_gamma   90.00
#
_symmetry.space_group_name_H-M   'P 1'
#
loop_
_entity.id
_entity.type
_entity.pdbx_description
1 polymer ?
#
loop_
_entity_poly.entity_id
_entity_poly.type
_entity_poly.pdbx_seq_one_letter_code
_entity_poly.pdbx_strand_id
1 'polypeptide(L)'
;MLVLDRLLSIMDVMEALYRVMGRIGWILTGLIALIGGAWLLDALRFERLGQPLLLAALGLLLPLGWLLWRSRRLSHKRLLALIEHPLLGRMAQTAGLQSGSGPSWRQGLLWLAVLASLIVALARPQGPPAVSQLEGSGVDILMALDISDSTKAPDEYPNRLQAAKKGIAGLLSQLPGDRIGVLVFSGEAFPIAPFTSDYGALIGILDEIDHGMLPNATTELGETLKVAKERFAAGSEDSGKVLVLFSDGENQQGDWKAELKALNDLGIRVFTVGLGSQKGARIPEQNPYWGTLGYKTWQGQEVITRLDENTLKQIASGGQGRYLHLDQIGQLPGLLNQARGQLQVSRSVSSGAMIYQERFQAWLLLACLLGLLERILAARKPRAPRPAKRPSAFARILQQLSRKAADPRVAVSLVLLPLLNSAWHWPWEGFIQDWQGKQRFEQKKYDEAAKDFQQGLEAKPEDPALLHNQGSARYRAEQYHDAAEAYRKSAEASAAPPEAKAQSWYNLGNSLYRKGEKGSQSGKSEQTQADWQKAIEAYQQALQLNPRDTQALENLNYVQEQLQQLQQQQQQQGNQNQPDKNQDQQQNQQNQQQDQQQNQGGQGSQGGQQNQPPQKDASSPLDNRFTDQEIENYLDYLEQSEHENRDQFQRVPNARRTPDPLNDPLDQLGEGSDKDPNLKDW
;
A
#
# COMPACT_ATOMS: atom_id res chain seq x y z
N MET A 1 -35.91 -47.68 -47.28
CA MET A 1 -35.18 -46.83 -48.25
C MET A 1 -35.26 -45.35 -47.89
N LEU A 2 -36.46 -44.75 -47.76
CA LEU A 2 -36.65 -43.31 -47.45
C LEU A 2 -35.91 -42.79 -46.19
N VAL A 3 -35.75 -43.61 -45.15
CA VAL A 3 -35.02 -43.22 -43.92
C VAL A 3 -33.50 -43.23 -44.12
N LEU A 4 -32.99 -44.17 -44.93
CA LEU A 4 -31.56 -44.25 -45.26
C LEU A 4 -31.13 -43.07 -46.15
N ASP A 5 -32.00 -42.68 -47.08
CA ASP A 5 -31.76 -41.56 -47.99
C ASP A 5 -31.72 -40.21 -47.24
N ARG A 6 -32.58 -40.03 -46.23
CA ARG A 6 -32.54 -38.86 -45.34
C ARG A 6 -31.29 -38.84 -44.45
N LEU A 7 -30.80 -39.99 -44.00
CA LEU A 7 -29.58 -40.06 -43.19
C LEU A 7 -28.33 -39.74 -44.01
N LEU A 8 -28.26 -40.21 -45.25
CA LEU A 8 -27.17 -39.88 -46.19
C LEU A 8 -27.17 -38.37 -46.52
N SER A 9 -28.34 -37.78 -46.77
CA SER A 9 -28.47 -36.33 -46.97
C SER A 9 -27.98 -35.52 -45.78
N ILE A 10 -28.24 -35.97 -44.54
CA ILE A 10 -27.77 -35.25 -43.33
C ILE A 10 -26.25 -35.38 -43.18
N MET A 11 -25.67 -36.54 -43.52
CA MET A 11 -24.23 -36.74 -43.50
C MET A 11 -23.51 -35.86 -44.54
N ASP A 12 -24.06 -35.71 -45.74
CA ASP A 12 -23.49 -34.84 -46.78
C ASP A 12 -23.53 -33.36 -46.36
N VAL A 13 -24.61 -32.92 -45.70
CA VAL A 13 -24.75 -31.56 -45.17
C VAL A 13 -23.76 -31.31 -44.03
N MET A 14 -23.58 -32.28 -43.13
CA MET A 14 -22.58 -32.26 -42.06
C MET A 14 -21.15 -32.15 -42.62
N GLU A 15 -20.83 -32.91 -43.67
CA GLU A 15 -19.51 -32.89 -44.30
C GLU A 15 -19.26 -31.59 -45.07
N ALA A 16 -20.30 -31.00 -45.66
CA ALA A 16 -20.25 -29.67 -46.26
C ALA A 16 -20.01 -28.57 -45.20
N LEU A 17 -20.72 -28.63 -44.07
CA LEU A 17 -20.53 -27.72 -42.93
C LEU A 17 -19.12 -27.81 -42.34
N TYR A 18 -18.59 -29.02 -42.17
CA TYR A 18 -17.22 -29.22 -41.69
C TYR A 18 -16.17 -28.63 -42.65
N ARG A 19 -16.37 -28.78 -43.97
CA ARG A 19 -15.51 -28.17 -44.99
C ARG A 19 -15.59 -26.64 -44.99
N VAL A 20 -16.78 -26.07 -44.79
CA VAL A 20 -16.98 -24.62 -44.69
C VAL A 20 -16.35 -24.06 -43.41
N MET A 21 -16.56 -24.69 -42.25
CA MET A 21 -15.93 -24.29 -40.99
C MET A 21 -14.40 -24.39 -41.05
N GLY A 22 -13.86 -25.42 -41.72
CA GLY A 22 -12.42 -25.51 -41.98
C GLY A 22 -11.88 -24.35 -42.82
N ARG A 23 -12.61 -23.94 -43.87
CA ARG A 23 -12.23 -22.78 -44.71
C ARG A 23 -12.30 -21.46 -43.95
N ILE A 24 -13.33 -21.28 -43.11
CA ILE A 24 -13.44 -20.10 -42.23
C ILE A 24 -12.27 -20.06 -41.25
N GLY A 25 -11.88 -21.20 -40.67
CA GLY A 25 -10.70 -21.30 -39.82
C GLY A 25 -9.41 -20.87 -40.53
N TRP A 26 -9.20 -21.30 -41.78
CA TRP A 26 -8.05 -20.86 -42.58
C TRP A 26 -8.06 -19.36 -42.86
N ILE A 27 -9.22 -18.79 -43.20
CA ILE A 27 -9.37 -17.35 -43.42
C ILE A 27 -9.06 -16.59 -42.12
N LEU A 28 -9.60 -17.02 -40.98
CA LEU A 28 -9.33 -16.40 -39.67
C LEU A 28 -7.84 -16.46 -39.31
N THR A 29 -7.18 -17.61 -39.49
CA THR A 29 -5.73 -17.73 -39.24
C THR A 29 -4.89 -16.89 -40.18
N GLY A 30 -5.29 -16.76 -41.45
CA GLY A 30 -4.64 -15.86 -42.40
C GLY A 30 -4.81 -14.39 -42.01
N LEU A 31 -5.99 -14.01 -41.52
CA LEU A 31 -6.29 -12.66 -41.06
C LEU A 31 -5.53 -12.31 -39.78
N ILE A 32 -5.45 -13.24 -38.82
CA ILE A 32 -4.62 -13.11 -37.60
C ILE A 32 -3.13 -13.02 -37.97
N ALA A 33 -2.65 -13.80 -38.94
CA ALA A 33 -1.27 -13.72 -39.41
C ALA A 33 -0.97 -12.39 -40.14
N LEU A 34 -1.94 -11.84 -40.88
CA LEU A 34 -1.83 -10.53 -41.52
C LEU A 34 -1.81 -9.39 -40.49
N ILE A 35 -2.72 -9.41 -39.50
CA ILE A 35 -2.78 -8.42 -38.42
C ILE A 35 -1.52 -8.51 -37.56
N GLY A 36 -1.12 -9.73 -37.17
CA GLY A 36 0.11 -9.95 -36.42
C GLY A 36 1.37 -9.56 -37.21
N GLY A 37 1.39 -9.80 -38.52
CA GLY A 37 2.46 -9.37 -39.41
C GLY A 37 2.55 -7.85 -39.54
N ALA A 38 1.41 -7.15 -39.65
CA ALA A 38 1.37 -5.69 -39.66
C ALA A 38 1.84 -5.09 -38.32
N TRP A 39 1.41 -5.69 -37.20
CA TRP A 39 1.83 -5.26 -35.87
C TRP A 39 3.33 -5.51 -35.63
N LEU A 40 3.85 -6.64 -36.11
CA LEU A 40 5.28 -6.95 -36.06
C LEU A 40 6.11 -5.98 -36.94
N LEU A 41 5.62 -5.67 -38.14
CA LEU A 41 6.28 -4.71 -39.03
C LEU A 41 6.30 -3.30 -38.43
N ASP A 42 5.22 -2.90 -37.75
CA ASP A 42 5.23 -1.64 -37.01
C ASP A 42 6.22 -1.70 -35.84
N ALA A 43 6.20 -2.76 -35.03
CA ALA A 43 7.12 -2.93 -33.90
C ALA A 43 8.61 -2.96 -34.31
N LEU A 44 8.92 -3.42 -35.54
CA LEU A 44 10.28 -3.42 -36.10
C LEU A 44 10.68 -2.08 -36.73
N ARG A 45 9.74 -1.16 -37.00
CA ARG A 45 10.05 0.19 -37.47
C ARG A 45 10.59 1.04 -36.31
N PHE A 46 11.70 1.71 -36.59
CA PHE A 46 12.34 2.65 -35.68
C PHE A 46 12.90 3.82 -36.48
N GLU A 47 12.91 5.01 -35.88
CA GLU A 47 13.40 6.24 -36.50
C GLU A 47 14.83 6.58 -36.07
N ARG A 48 15.19 6.16 -34.84
CA ARG A 48 16.50 6.42 -34.24
C ARG A 48 17.01 5.20 -33.49
N LEU A 49 18.32 5.14 -33.27
CA LEU A 49 18.97 4.16 -32.39
C LEU A 49 19.53 4.91 -31.18
N GLY A 50 19.28 4.39 -29.98
CA GLY A 50 19.84 4.95 -28.75
C GLY A 50 21.36 4.80 -28.68
N GLN A 51 21.90 3.71 -29.24
CA GLN A 51 23.35 3.42 -29.26
C GLN A 51 23.81 2.93 -30.64
N PRO A 52 23.93 3.82 -31.65
CA PRO A 52 24.23 3.41 -33.02
C PRO A 52 25.61 2.76 -33.18
N LEU A 53 26.58 3.10 -32.32
CA LEU A 53 27.92 2.51 -32.34
C LEU A 53 27.92 0.98 -32.17
N LEU A 54 26.92 0.42 -31.48
CA LEU A 54 26.80 -1.03 -31.30
C LEU A 54 26.52 -1.78 -32.62
N LEU A 55 25.97 -1.11 -33.64
CA LEU A 55 25.80 -1.72 -34.95
C LEU A 55 27.14 -2.05 -35.64
N ALA A 56 28.24 -1.39 -35.25
CA ALA A 56 29.56 -1.75 -35.76
C ALA A 56 29.93 -3.21 -35.41
N ALA A 57 29.37 -3.77 -34.32
CA ALA A 57 29.54 -5.17 -33.94
C ALA A 57 28.94 -6.16 -34.98
N LEU A 58 27.99 -5.74 -35.82
CA LEU A 58 27.51 -6.56 -36.94
C LEU A 58 28.64 -6.85 -37.94
N GLY A 59 29.58 -5.92 -38.11
CA GLY A 59 30.76 -6.10 -38.95
C GLY A 59 31.67 -7.23 -38.47
N LEU A 60 31.66 -7.53 -37.16
CA LEU A 60 32.43 -8.63 -36.56
C LEU A 60 31.79 -10.02 -36.79
N LEU A 61 30.53 -10.08 -37.23
CA LEU A 61 29.85 -11.34 -37.53
C LEU A 61 30.42 -12.01 -38.79
N LEU A 62 30.91 -11.24 -39.77
CA LEU A 62 31.54 -11.75 -40.99
C LEU A 62 32.89 -12.47 -40.72
N PRO A 63 33.87 -11.86 -40.03
CA PRO A 63 35.11 -12.54 -39.68
C PRO A 63 34.86 -13.69 -38.71
N LEU A 64 33.90 -13.58 -37.79
CA LEU A 64 33.51 -14.67 -36.90
C LEU A 64 32.92 -15.85 -37.69
N GLY A 65 32.01 -15.58 -38.62
CA GLY A 65 31.45 -16.59 -39.53
C GLY A 65 32.53 -17.26 -40.39
N TRP A 66 33.47 -16.47 -40.93
CA TRP A 66 34.61 -16.99 -41.70
C TRP A 66 35.57 -17.82 -40.85
N LEU A 67 35.87 -17.41 -39.61
CA LEU A 67 36.70 -18.16 -38.67
C LEU A 67 36.04 -19.49 -38.28
N LEU A 68 34.73 -19.49 -38.01
CA LEU A 68 33.96 -20.71 -37.72
C LEU A 68 33.91 -21.64 -38.93
N TRP A 69 33.78 -21.10 -40.14
CA TRP A 69 33.84 -21.89 -41.38
C TRP A 69 35.24 -22.46 -41.63
N ARG A 70 36.29 -21.65 -41.48
CA ARG A 70 37.69 -22.03 -41.66
C ARG A 70 38.14 -23.06 -40.63
N SER A 71 37.81 -22.87 -39.35
CA SER A 71 38.15 -23.83 -38.29
C SER A 71 37.51 -25.18 -38.56
N ARG A 72 36.24 -25.21 -38.99
CA ARG A 72 35.56 -26.45 -39.41
C ARG A 72 36.22 -27.11 -40.60
N ARG A 73 36.60 -26.34 -41.63
CA ARG A 73 37.30 -26.87 -42.82
C ARG A 73 38.66 -27.47 -42.44
N LEU A 74 39.39 -26.83 -41.53
CA LEU A 74 40.69 -27.32 -41.03
C LEU A 74 40.52 -28.56 -40.14
N SER A 75 39.55 -28.56 -39.22
CA SER A 75 39.25 -29.71 -38.35
C SER A 75 38.78 -30.93 -39.15
N HIS A 76 37.98 -30.72 -40.21
CA HIS A 76 37.58 -31.80 -41.11
C HIS A 76 38.77 -32.38 -41.88
N LYS A 77 39.72 -31.54 -42.31
CA LYS A 77 40.98 -32.01 -42.94
C LYS A 77 41.90 -32.75 -41.96
N ARG A 78 42.03 -32.26 -40.72
CA ARG A 78 42.83 -32.91 -39.66
C ARG A 78 42.23 -34.24 -39.21
N LEU A 79 40.90 -34.32 -39.13
CA LEU A 79 40.19 -35.57 -38.86
C LEU A 79 40.38 -36.58 -39.99
N LEU A 80 40.29 -36.16 -41.25
CA LEU A 80 40.58 -37.02 -42.40
C LEU A 80 42.04 -37.52 -42.41
N ALA A 81 43.00 -36.66 -42.05
CA ALA A 81 44.41 -37.05 -41.92
C ALA A 81 44.68 -38.03 -40.75
N LEU A 82 43.85 -38.01 -39.70
CA LEU A 82 43.90 -38.98 -38.59
C LEU A 82 43.22 -40.32 -38.93
N ILE A 83 42.32 -40.35 -39.92
CA ILE A 83 41.56 -41.53 -40.34
C ILE A 83 42.35 -42.44 -41.29
N GLU A 84 43.46 -41.96 -41.87
CA GLU A 84 44.33 -42.75 -42.77
C GLU A 84 45.09 -43.90 -42.06
N HIS A 85 45.07 -43.97 -40.72
CA HIS A 85 45.57 -45.13 -39.99
C HIS A 85 44.46 -46.20 -39.83
N PRO A 86 44.63 -47.43 -40.35
CA PRO A 86 43.56 -48.45 -40.41
C PRO A 86 43.02 -48.91 -39.04
N LEU A 87 43.75 -48.62 -37.96
CA LEU A 87 43.33 -48.90 -36.58
C LEU A 87 42.40 -47.83 -35.99
N LEU A 88 42.51 -46.57 -36.43
CA LEU A 88 41.69 -45.45 -35.95
C LEU A 88 40.30 -45.44 -36.57
N GLY A 89 40.13 -45.96 -37.79
CA GLY A 89 38.83 -46.08 -38.45
C GLY A 89 37.82 -46.95 -37.66
N ARG A 90 38.29 -47.99 -36.96
CA ARG A 90 37.45 -48.87 -36.13
C ARG A 90 37.14 -48.27 -34.75
N MET A 91 38.07 -47.53 -34.14
CA MET A 91 37.82 -46.81 -32.88
C MET A 91 36.92 -45.57 -33.07
N ALA A 92 37.02 -44.88 -34.22
CA ALA A 92 36.13 -43.78 -34.56
C ALA A 92 34.68 -44.23 -34.82
N GLN A 93 34.47 -45.48 -35.25
CA GLN A 93 33.15 -46.10 -35.42
C GLN A 93 32.51 -46.50 -34.09
N THR A 94 33.29 -47.04 -33.14
CA THR A 94 32.78 -47.42 -31.81
C THR A 94 32.54 -46.23 -30.90
N ALA A 95 33.30 -45.14 -31.05
CA ALA A 95 33.10 -43.89 -30.31
C ALA A 95 31.98 -42.98 -30.88
N GLY A 96 31.26 -43.40 -31.93
CA GLY A 96 30.19 -42.60 -32.55
C GLY A 96 30.67 -41.34 -33.31
N LEU A 97 31.98 -41.18 -33.49
CA LEU A 97 32.62 -40.00 -34.09
C LEU A 97 32.44 -39.91 -35.61
N GLN A 98 31.94 -40.97 -36.27
CA GLN A 98 31.55 -40.93 -37.69
C GLN A 98 30.17 -40.30 -37.96
N SER A 99 29.39 -39.92 -36.94
CA SER A 99 28.15 -39.14 -37.14
C SER A 99 28.38 -37.64 -36.98
N GLY A 100 29.46 -37.15 -37.60
CA GLY A 100 29.82 -35.75 -37.69
C GLY A 100 28.96 -34.98 -38.69
N SER A 101 27.63 -35.04 -38.57
CA SER A 101 26.81 -33.91 -39.05
C SER A 101 27.04 -32.76 -38.07
N GLY A 102 28.14 -32.05 -38.26
CA GLY A 102 28.33 -30.73 -37.67
C GLY A 102 27.17 -29.82 -38.10
N PRO A 103 26.93 -28.70 -37.41
CA PRO A 103 25.80 -27.87 -37.73
C PRO A 103 25.83 -27.48 -39.20
N SER A 104 24.76 -27.74 -39.94
CA SER A 104 24.71 -27.43 -41.38
C SER A 104 25.02 -25.95 -41.58
N TRP A 105 25.54 -25.56 -42.75
CA TRP A 105 25.79 -24.13 -43.04
C TRP A 105 24.54 -23.26 -42.81
N ARG A 106 23.34 -23.86 -42.92
CA ARG A 106 22.04 -23.25 -42.60
C ARG A 106 21.87 -22.96 -41.09
N GLN A 107 22.33 -23.85 -40.21
CA GLN A 107 22.34 -23.61 -38.76
C GLN A 107 23.38 -22.54 -38.37
N GLY A 108 24.53 -22.50 -39.07
CA GLY A 108 25.49 -21.41 -38.92
C GLY A 108 24.89 -20.05 -39.30
N LEU A 109 24.14 -20.00 -40.40
CA LEU A 109 23.43 -18.81 -40.84
C LEU A 109 22.35 -18.38 -39.84
N LEU A 110 21.60 -19.32 -39.27
CA LEU A 110 20.60 -19.05 -38.24
C LEU A 110 21.22 -18.48 -36.95
N TRP A 111 22.36 -19.01 -36.51
CA TRP A 111 23.09 -18.45 -35.36
C TRP A 111 23.60 -17.03 -35.61
N LEU A 112 24.07 -16.74 -36.82
CA LEU A 112 24.44 -15.37 -37.21
C LEU A 112 23.21 -14.44 -37.20
N ALA A 113 22.04 -14.93 -37.62
CA ALA A 113 20.79 -14.17 -37.58
C ALA A 113 20.30 -13.90 -36.14
N VAL A 114 20.46 -14.85 -35.22
CA VAL A 114 20.20 -14.67 -33.78
C VAL A 114 21.11 -13.59 -33.22
N LEU A 115 22.42 -13.68 -33.46
CA LEU A 115 23.40 -12.71 -32.97
C LEU A 115 23.15 -11.31 -33.55
N ALA A 116 22.84 -11.21 -34.84
CA ALA A 116 22.48 -9.95 -35.46
C ALA A 116 21.24 -9.31 -34.82
N SER A 117 20.20 -10.09 -34.56
CA SER A 117 18.97 -9.60 -33.92
C SER A 117 19.22 -9.12 -32.48
N LEU A 118 20.08 -9.80 -31.72
CA LEU A 118 20.49 -9.36 -30.38
C LEU A 118 21.29 -8.06 -30.40
N ILE A 119 22.20 -7.90 -31.37
CA ILE A 119 22.98 -6.66 -31.53
C ILE A 119 22.06 -5.48 -31.85
N VAL A 120 21.04 -5.69 -32.69
CA VAL A 120 20.04 -4.65 -32.97
C VAL A 120 19.20 -4.34 -31.74
N ALA A 121 18.78 -5.34 -30.96
CA ALA A 121 18.07 -5.09 -29.69
C ALA A 121 18.91 -4.24 -28.71
N LEU A 122 20.20 -4.56 -28.57
CA LEU A 122 21.14 -3.80 -27.72
C LEU A 122 21.40 -2.38 -28.22
N ALA A 123 21.32 -2.15 -29.53
CA ALA A 123 21.42 -0.81 -30.11
C ALA A 123 20.22 0.11 -29.76
N ARG A 124 19.20 -0.43 -29.07
CA ARG A 124 18.00 0.26 -28.56
C ARG A 124 17.29 1.03 -29.67
N PRO A 125 16.62 0.35 -30.62
CA PRO A 125 15.79 1.00 -31.62
C PRO A 125 14.66 1.77 -30.94
N GLN A 126 14.47 3.01 -31.35
CA GLN A 126 13.52 3.96 -30.77
C GLN A 126 12.46 4.32 -31.80
N GLY A 127 11.20 4.27 -31.38
CA GLY A 127 10.05 4.71 -32.19
C GLY A 127 9.96 6.24 -32.28
N PRO A 128 8.90 6.76 -32.93
CA PRO A 128 8.63 8.19 -32.92
C PRO A 128 8.54 8.69 -31.47
N PRO A 129 9.02 9.91 -31.19
CA PRO A 129 8.96 10.45 -29.84
C PRO A 129 7.50 10.56 -29.41
N ALA A 130 7.20 10.04 -28.22
CA ALA A 130 5.94 10.37 -27.57
C ALA A 130 6.10 11.81 -27.08
N VAL A 131 5.53 12.76 -27.82
CA VAL A 131 5.47 14.15 -27.35
C VAL A 131 4.53 14.15 -26.15
N SER A 132 5.09 14.05 -24.96
CA SER A 132 4.39 14.42 -23.74
C SER A 132 4.23 15.93 -23.78
N GLN A 133 3.24 16.42 -24.52
CA GLN A 133 2.70 17.76 -24.34
C GLN A 133 2.00 17.75 -22.99
N LEU A 134 2.76 17.81 -21.90
CA LEU A 134 2.22 18.39 -20.68
C LEU A 134 2.10 19.87 -21.00
N GLU A 135 0.93 20.26 -21.52
CA GLU A 135 0.51 21.65 -21.52
C GLU A 135 0.49 22.11 -20.07
N GLY A 136 1.66 22.53 -19.58
CA GLY A 136 1.78 23.20 -18.32
C GLY A 136 0.92 24.44 -18.39
N SER A 137 -0.08 24.50 -17.52
CA SER A 137 -1.04 25.60 -17.40
C SER A 137 -0.36 26.96 -17.16
N GLY A 138 0.92 26.93 -16.75
CA GLY A 138 1.77 28.10 -16.57
C GLY A 138 1.38 28.91 -15.35
N VAL A 139 0.66 28.31 -14.39
CA VAL A 139 0.37 28.93 -13.10
C VAL A 139 1.12 28.21 -11.99
N ASP A 140 1.75 29.02 -11.14
CA ASP A 140 2.31 28.61 -9.87
C ASP A 140 1.28 28.87 -8.78
N ILE A 141 0.86 27.80 -8.12
CA ILE A 141 -0.09 27.83 -7.01
C ILE A 141 0.66 27.55 -5.73
N LEU A 142 0.67 28.51 -4.80
CA LEU A 142 1.23 28.31 -3.46
C LEU A 142 0.08 28.06 -2.50
N MET A 143 0.07 26.88 -1.88
CA MET A 143 -0.89 26.54 -0.83
C MET A 143 -0.26 26.85 0.53
N ALA A 144 -0.77 27.86 1.22
CA ALA A 144 -0.36 28.25 2.56
C ALA A 144 -1.32 27.62 3.56
N LEU A 145 -0.82 26.72 4.41
CA LEU A 145 -1.60 25.94 5.36
C LEU A 145 -1.30 26.37 6.80
N ASP A 146 -2.34 26.81 7.50
CA ASP A 146 -2.27 27.13 8.93
C ASP A 146 -2.10 25.84 9.75
N ILE A 147 -1.09 25.80 10.60
CA ILE A 147 -0.80 24.68 11.52
C ILE A 147 -0.84 25.11 13.00
N SER A 148 -1.34 26.31 13.28
CA SER A 148 -1.51 26.84 14.64
C SER A 148 -2.44 25.96 15.48
N ASP A 149 -2.43 26.17 16.80
CA ASP A 149 -3.20 25.35 17.73
C ASP A 149 -4.72 25.38 17.48
N SER A 150 -5.26 26.47 16.92
CA SER A 150 -6.68 26.55 16.59
C SER A 150 -7.10 25.52 15.54
N THR A 151 -6.17 25.06 14.71
CA THR A 151 -6.43 24.03 13.70
C THR A 151 -6.54 22.60 14.27
N LYS A 152 -6.24 22.41 15.56
CA LYS A 152 -6.52 21.17 16.30
C LYS A 152 -8.01 21.01 16.65
N ALA A 153 -8.81 22.07 16.53
CA ALA A 153 -10.22 22.02 16.86
C ALA A 153 -10.99 20.99 16.01
N PRO A 154 -11.94 20.23 16.60
CA PRO A 154 -12.63 19.12 15.94
C PRO A 154 -13.96 19.52 15.27
N ASP A 155 -14.22 20.81 15.02
CA ASP A 155 -15.43 21.27 14.31
C ASP A 155 -15.42 20.97 12.82
N GLU A 156 -14.28 20.50 12.29
CA GLU A 156 -14.13 19.87 10.99
C GLU A 156 -13.51 18.48 11.20
N TYR A 157 -14.11 17.41 10.69
CA TYR A 157 -13.68 16.05 11.04
C TYR A 157 -12.44 15.60 10.24
N PRO A 158 -11.40 15.02 10.89
CA PRO A 158 -11.26 14.81 12.34
C PRO A 158 -10.77 16.05 13.12
N ASN A 159 -9.99 16.92 12.47
CA ASN A 159 -9.71 18.28 12.93
C ASN A 159 -9.53 19.19 11.69
N ARG A 160 -9.51 20.51 11.91
CA ARG A 160 -9.40 21.50 10.82
C ARG A 160 -8.17 21.28 9.92
N LEU A 161 -7.00 20.97 10.48
CA LEU A 161 -5.77 20.72 9.70
C LEU A 161 -5.91 19.47 8.81
N GLN A 162 -6.40 18.36 9.37
CA GLN A 162 -6.59 17.11 8.64
C GLN A 162 -7.68 17.24 7.57
N ALA A 163 -8.74 18.00 7.86
CA ALA A 163 -9.78 18.33 6.87
C ALA A 163 -9.20 19.16 5.72
N ALA A 164 -8.35 20.16 6.02
CA ALA A 164 -7.64 20.95 5.01
C ALA A 164 -6.70 20.09 4.15
N LYS A 165 -5.89 19.21 4.77
CA LYS A 165 -5.00 18.26 4.06
C LYS A 165 -5.78 17.37 3.10
N LYS A 166 -6.89 16.79 3.56
CA LYS A 166 -7.77 15.96 2.72
C LYS A 166 -8.40 16.77 1.57
N GLY A 167 -8.85 17.98 1.86
CA GLY A 167 -9.39 18.91 0.85
C GLY A 167 -8.36 19.24 -0.23
N ILE A 168 -7.13 19.57 0.18
CA ILE A 168 -6.00 19.82 -0.73
C ILE A 168 -5.69 18.58 -1.57
N ALA A 169 -5.54 17.40 -0.95
CA ALA A 169 -5.26 16.17 -1.68
C ALA A 169 -6.34 15.86 -2.73
N GLY A 170 -7.61 16.08 -2.40
CA GLY A 170 -8.73 15.98 -3.32
C GLY A 170 -8.63 16.97 -4.49
N LEU A 171 -8.21 18.21 -4.24
CA LEU A 171 -8.00 19.22 -5.26
C LEU A 171 -6.85 18.91 -6.22
N LEU A 172 -5.74 18.36 -5.73
CA LEU A 172 -4.56 18.04 -6.56
C LEU A 172 -4.92 17.14 -7.75
N SER A 173 -5.90 16.24 -7.56
CA SER A 173 -6.41 15.38 -8.63
C SER A 173 -7.18 16.13 -9.74
N GLN A 174 -7.62 17.35 -9.48
CA GLN A 174 -8.47 18.17 -10.35
C GLN A 174 -7.74 19.36 -10.99
N LEU A 175 -6.46 19.56 -10.68
CA LEU A 175 -5.63 20.66 -11.21
C LEU A 175 -4.57 20.12 -12.20
N PRO A 176 -4.94 19.80 -13.45
CA PRO A 176 -3.96 19.25 -14.40
C PRO A 176 -2.99 20.31 -14.91
N GLY A 177 -1.69 20.10 -14.66
CA GLY A 177 -0.60 20.84 -15.31
C GLY A 177 -0.14 22.11 -14.61
N ASP A 178 -0.66 22.41 -13.40
CA ASP A 178 -0.17 23.49 -12.54
C ASP A 178 1.01 23.04 -11.69
N ARG A 179 1.93 23.96 -11.38
CA ARG A 179 2.98 23.67 -10.39
C ARG A 179 2.51 24.15 -9.03
N ILE A 180 2.61 23.27 -8.06
CA ILE A 180 2.07 23.50 -6.73
C ILE A 180 3.20 23.51 -5.73
N GLY A 181 3.25 24.54 -4.90
CA GLY A 181 4.12 24.63 -3.74
C GLY A 181 3.30 24.59 -2.46
N VAL A 182 3.92 24.18 -1.36
CA VAL A 182 3.28 24.12 -0.04
C VAL A 182 4.12 24.93 0.94
N LEU A 183 3.43 25.80 1.67
CA LEU A 183 3.96 26.60 2.76
C LEU A 183 3.10 26.30 3.99
N VAL A 184 3.72 26.13 5.14
CA VAL A 184 3.02 26.01 6.41
C VAL A 184 3.28 27.24 7.25
N PHE A 185 2.32 27.64 8.08
CA PHE A 185 2.51 28.78 8.94
C PHE A 185 1.77 28.66 10.27
N SER A 186 2.29 29.38 11.25
CA SER A 186 1.62 29.69 12.52
C SER A 186 2.04 31.12 12.91
N GLY A 187 2.93 31.29 13.88
CA GLY A 187 3.57 32.58 14.21
C GLY A 187 4.71 32.92 13.25
N GLU A 188 5.22 31.93 12.54
CA GLU A 188 6.21 32.07 11.48
C GLU A 188 5.75 31.25 10.27
N ALA A 189 6.31 31.54 9.08
CA ALA A 189 5.93 30.87 7.84
C ALA A 189 7.13 30.18 7.19
N PHE A 190 6.97 28.91 6.83
CA PHE A 190 8.05 28.08 6.27
C PHE A 190 7.59 27.34 5.00
N PRO A 191 8.34 27.48 3.88
CA PRO A 191 8.06 26.71 2.67
C PRO A 191 8.55 25.27 2.82
N ILE A 192 7.63 24.31 2.82
CA ILE A 192 7.94 22.87 2.94
C ILE A 192 8.19 22.24 1.57
N ALA A 193 7.41 22.63 0.56
CA ALA A 193 7.52 22.07 -0.79
C ALA A 193 7.79 23.14 -1.85
N PRO A 194 8.77 22.93 -2.75
CA PRO A 194 8.96 23.80 -3.89
C PRO A 194 7.84 23.63 -4.93
N PHE A 195 7.76 24.55 -5.91
CA PHE A 195 6.78 24.44 -6.99
C PHE A 195 7.10 23.22 -7.85
N THR A 196 6.23 22.23 -7.83
CA THR A 196 6.39 20.96 -8.55
C THR A 196 5.08 20.54 -9.21
N SER A 197 5.21 19.80 -10.32
CA SER A 197 4.08 19.11 -10.96
C SER A 197 3.96 17.65 -10.49
N ASP A 198 4.84 17.20 -9.58
CA ASP A 198 4.76 15.87 -8.95
C ASP A 198 3.77 15.91 -7.78
N TYR A 199 2.50 15.68 -8.09
CA TYR A 199 1.44 15.64 -7.08
C TYR A 199 1.56 14.45 -6.13
N GLY A 200 2.19 13.35 -6.56
CA GLY A 200 2.41 12.19 -5.70
C GLY A 200 3.39 12.51 -4.55
N ALA A 201 4.48 13.20 -4.87
CA ALA A 201 5.43 13.69 -3.87
C ALA A 201 4.78 14.73 -2.93
N LEU A 202 3.96 15.64 -3.46
CA LEU A 202 3.25 16.64 -2.66
C LEU A 202 2.25 16.02 -1.67
N ILE A 203 1.51 14.98 -2.07
CA ILE A 203 0.61 14.26 -1.16
C ILE A 203 1.39 13.65 0.00
N GLY A 204 2.55 13.02 -0.28
CA GLY A 204 3.42 12.49 0.78
C GLY A 204 3.91 13.57 1.75
N ILE A 205 4.31 14.74 1.23
CA ILE A 205 4.72 15.89 2.07
C ILE A 205 3.54 16.39 2.91
N LEU A 206 2.36 16.53 2.30
CA LEU A 206 1.16 16.98 3.00
C LEU A 206 0.83 16.05 4.17
N ASP A 207 0.93 14.73 3.98
CA ASP A 207 0.69 13.73 5.02
C ASP A 207 1.62 13.88 6.23
N GLU A 208 2.88 14.29 6.02
CA GLU A 208 3.86 14.52 7.10
C GLU A 208 3.60 15.80 7.90
N ILE A 209 2.88 16.80 7.35
CA ILE A 209 2.63 18.06 8.06
C ILE A 209 1.79 17.83 9.32
N ASP A 210 2.31 18.32 10.45
CA ASP A 210 1.69 18.22 11.76
C ASP A 210 1.93 19.50 12.59
N HIS A 211 1.15 19.69 13.66
CA HIS A 211 1.18 20.87 14.52
C HIS A 211 2.51 21.06 15.25
N GLY A 212 3.29 19.99 15.45
CA GLY A 212 4.59 20.02 16.13
C GLY A 212 5.75 20.57 15.30
N MET A 213 5.55 20.89 14.02
CA MET A 213 6.61 21.34 13.13
C MET A 213 7.12 22.76 13.46
N LEU A 214 6.25 23.63 13.99
CA LEU A 214 6.60 25.01 14.32
C LEU A 214 6.43 25.26 15.83
N PRO A 215 7.40 25.92 16.49
CA PRO A 215 7.41 26.09 17.95
C PRO A 215 6.37 27.12 18.45
N ASN A 216 5.76 27.91 17.56
CA ASN A 216 4.85 29.00 17.91
C ASN A 216 3.39 28.61 17.66
N ALA A 217 2.54 28.81 18.67
CA ALA A 217 1.12 28.45 18.68
C ALA A 217 0.16 29.58 18.26
N THR A 218 0.68 30.73 17.83
CA THR A 218 -0.11 31.89 17.38
C THR A 218 -0.25 31.90 15.86
N THR A 219 -1.08 32.78 15.31
CA THR A 219 -1.26 32.98 13.87
C THR A 219 -0.84 34.40 13.48
N GLU A 220 0.09 34.49 12.53
CA GLU A 220 0.57 35.75 11.96
C GLU A 220 0.42 35.73 10.42
N LEU A 221 -0.65 36.35 9.95
CA LEU A 221 -0.97 36.39 8.51
C LEU A 221 0.00 37.29 7.74
N GLY A 222 0.53 38.36 8.36
CA GLY A 222 1.46 39.29 7.73
C GLY A 222 2.76 38.60 7.27
N GLU A 223 3.43 37.89 8.18
CA GLU A 223 4.66 37.14 7.86
C GLU A 223 4.39 36.07 6.79
N THR A 224 3.23 35.40 6.85
CA THR A 224 2.80 34.43 5.84
C THR A 224 2.73 35.03 4.44
N LEU A 225 2.11 36.21 4.29
CA LEU A 225 2.03 36.91 3.00
C LEU A 225 3.41 37.38 2.51
N LYS A 226 4.29 37.79 3.43
CA LYS A 226 5.66 38.18 3.12
C LYS A 226 6.51 37.01 2.61
N VAL A 227 6.47 35.85 3.28
CA VAL A 227 7.20 34.66 2.84
C VAL A 227 6.61 34.12 1.54
N ALA A 228 5.28 34.17 1.36
CA ALA A 228 4.65 33.81 0.09
C ALA A 228 5.17 34.66 -1.08
N LYS A 229 5.29 35.98 -0.88
CA LYS A 229 5.86 36.92 -1.86
C LYS A 229 7.28 36.53 -2.26
N GLU A 230 8.15 36.26 -1.28
CA GLU A 230 9.53 35.84 -1.52
C GLU A 230 9.60 34.51 -2.27
N ARG A 231 8.71 33.57 -1.93
CA ARG A 231 8.61 32.27 -2.61
C ARG A 231 8.22 32.42 -4.07
N PHE A 232 7.28 33.30 -4.40
CA PHE A 232 6.91 33.60 -5.79
C PHE A 232 8.00 34.36 -6.55
N ALA A 233 8.80 35.18 -5.87
CA ALA A 233 9.94 35.86 -6.48
C ALA A 233 11.07 34.88 -6.86
N ALA A 234 11.25 33.80 -6.09
CA ALA A 234 12.20 32.73 -6.42
C ALA A 234 11.70 31.76 -7.51
N GLY A 235 10.42 31.87 -7.93
CA GLY A 235 9.81 31.07 -8.98
C GLY A 235 10.09 31.60 -10.39
N SER A 236 9.34 31.12 -11.40
CA SER A 236 9.48 31.68 -12.76
C SER A 236 8.77 33.03 -12.88
N GLU A 237 9.36 33.94 -13.64
CA GLU A 237 8.77 35.26 -13.88
C GLU A 237 7.56 35.23 -14.85
N ASP A 238 7.55 34.28 -15.79
CA ASP A 238 6.54 34.18 -16.86
C ASP A 238 5.26 33.41 -16.47
N SER A 239 5.15 32.91 -15.24
CA SER A 239 3.99 32.17 -14.76
C SER A 239 2.95 33.09 -14.10
N GLY A 240 1.67 32.75 -14.25
CA GLY A 240 0.62 33.31 -13.40
C GLY A 240 0.84 32.87 -11.95
N LYS A 241 0.57 33.75 -10.97
CA LYS A 241 0.88 33.49 -9.56
C LYS A 241 -0.40 33.53 -8.73
N VAL A 242 -0.65 32.45 -7.99
CA VAL A 242 -1.84 32.33 -7.15
C VAL A 242 -1.48 31.80 -5.77
N LEU A 243 -1.78 32.57 -4.74
CA LEU A 243 -1.75 32.14 -3.34
C LEU A 243 -3.12 31.61 -2.94
N VAL A 244 -3.17 30.44 -2.33
CA VAL A 244 -4.36 29.89 -1.67
C VAL A 244 -4.04 29.72 -0.19
N LEU A 245 -4.70 30.52 0.64
CA LEU A 245 -4.50 30.55 2.10
C LEU A 245 -5.58 29.73 2.79
N PHE A 246 -5.19 28.71 3.55
CA PHE A 246 -6.08 27.88 4.37
C PHE A 246 -5.89 28.28 5.83
N SER A 247 -6.89 28.90 6.45
CA SER A 247 -6.83 29.40 7.83
C SER A 247 -8.23 29.58 8.41
N ASP A 248 -8.34 29.68 9.73
CA ASP A 248 -9.55 30.16 10.40
C ASP A 248 -9.68 31.69 10.40
N GLY A 249 -8.68 32.42 9.88
CA GLY A 249 -8.72 33.87 9.73
C GLY A 249 -8.42 34.66 10.99
N GLU A 250 -8.12 33.99 12.10
CA GLU A 250 -7.67 34.67 13.31
C GLU A 250 -6.25 35.23 13.07
N ASN A 251 -6.02 36.48 13.45
CA ASN A 251 -4.70 37.11 13.35
C ASN A 251 -4.37 37.75 14.69
N GLN A 252 -3.44 37.16 15.45
CA GLN A 252 -3.11 37.64 16.79
C GLN A 252 -1.93 38.63 16.79
N GLN A 253 -1.14 38.70 15.71
CA GLN A 253 0.01 39.59 15.59
C GLN A 253 0.13 40.22 14.18
N GLY A 254 0.76 41.40 14.11
CA GLY A 254 1.05 42.08 12.85
C GLY A 254 -0.16 42.66 12.10
N ASP A 255 0.11 43.52 11.11
CA ASP A 255 -0.88 43.94 10.10
C ASP A 255 -0.53 43.23 8.78
N TRP A 256 -1.53 42.67 8.10
CA TRP A 256 -1.36 41.96 6.83
C TRP A 256 -1.67 42.83 5.60
N LYS A 257 -2.22 44.05 5.81
CA LYS A 257 -2.70 44.90 4.72
C LYS A 257 -1.59 45.42 3.81
N ALA A 258 -0.41 45.72 4.38
CA ALA A 258 0.72 46.22 3.61
C ALA A 258 1.28 45.14 2.67
N GLU A 259 1.41 43.92 3.18
CA GLU A 259 1.92 42.75 2.46
C GLU A 259 0.91 42.29 1.41
N LEU A 260 -0.39 42.34 1.70
CA LEU A 260 -1.43 42.05 0.72
C LEU A 260 -1.39 43.02 -0.46
N LYS A 261 -1.18 44.31 -0.19
CA LYS A 261 -1.00 45.31 -1.25
C LYS A 261 0.24 45.00 -2.10
N ALA A 262 1.35 44.63 -1.47
CA ALA A 262 2.58 44.27 -2.18
C ALA A 262 2.41 43.01 -3.05
N LEU A 263 1.63 42.01 -2.61
CA LEU A 263 1.29 40.83 -3.43
C LEU A 263 0.44 41.22 -4.64
N ASN A 264 -0.53 42.10 -4.46
CA ASN A 264 -1.39 42.59 -5.54
C ASN A 264 -0.60 43.41 -6.58
N ASP A 265 0.34 44.25 -6.13
CA ASP A 265 1.24 45.02 -7.01
C ASP A 265 2.14 44.11 -7.87
N LEU A 266 2.44 42.89 -7.40
CA LEU A 266 3.16 41.84 -8.13
C LEU A 266 2.26 40.95 -9.00
N GLY A 267 0.96 41.24 -9.08
CA GLY A 267 -0.01 40.46 -9.84
C GLY A 267 -0.32 39.08 -9.25
N ILE A 268 -0.02 38.85 -7.96
CA ILE A 268 -0.30 37.61 -7.27
C ILE A 268 -1.75 37.65 -6.77
N ARG A 269 -2.57 36.69 -7.21
CA ARG A 269 -3.96 36.59 -6.75
C ARG A 269 -4.04 35.80 -5.46
N VAL A 270 -4.86 36.24 -4.51
CA VAL A 270 -5.00 35.59 -3.21
C VAL A 270 -6.41 35.04 -3.04
N PHE A 271 -6.53 33.72 -2.96
CA PHE A 271 -7.73 33.01 -2.54
C PHE A 271 -7.60 32.61 -1.08
N THR A 272 -8.71 32.57 -0.37
CA THR A 272 -8.73 32.16 1.04
C THR A 272 -9.76 31.07 1.22
N VAL A 273 -9.40 30.02 1.95
CA VAL A 273 -10.25 28.91 2.35
C VAL A 273 -10.38 28.95 3.87
N GLY A 274 -11.59 29.21 4.35
CA GLY A 274 -11.92 29.23 5.78
C GLY A 274 -11.97 27.83 6.37
N LEU A 275 -11.29 27.64 7.50
CA LEU A 275 -11.30 26.40 8.28
C LEU A 275 -12.13 26.56 9.57
N GLY A 276 -13.04 25.63 9.84
CA GLY A 276 -13.83 25.62 11.07
C GLY A 276 -15.13 26.41 10.99
N SER A 277 -15.86 26.51 12.09
CA SER A 277 -17.19 27.12 12.14
C SER A 277 -17.20 28.49 12.83
N GLN A 278 -18.17 29.33 12.46
CA GLN A 278 -18.43 30.60 13.16
C GLN A 278 -18.95 30.39 14.60
N LYS A 279 -19.56 29.23 14.89
CA LYS A 279 -20.00 28.86 16.24
C LYS A 279 -18.79 28.70 17.18
N GLY A 280 -17.69 28.23 16.62
CA GLY A 280 -16.43 27.97 17.29
C GLY A 280 -16.38 26.63 17.99
N ALA A 281 -15.15 26.21 18.31
CA ALA A 281 -14.88 24.96 19.00
C ALA A 281 -13.73 25.12 19.99
N ARG A 282 -13.70 24.23 20.97
CA ARG A 282 -12.61 24.14 21.94
C ARG A 282 -11.42 23.46 21.31
N ILE A 283 -10.21 23.88 21.71
CA ILE A 283 -8.97 23.32 21.20
C ILE A 283 -8.55 22.17 22.13
N PRO A 284 -8.49 20.91 21.65
CA PRO A 284 -8.02 19.80 22.46
C PRO A 284 -6.52 19.93 22.73
N GLU A 285 -6.10 19.64 23.95
CA GLU A 285 -4.71 19.66 24.39
C GLU A 285 -4.43 18.42 25.23
N GLN A 286 -3.41 17.64 24.86
CA GLN A 286 -2.98 16.49 25.65
C GLN A 286 -2.25 16.98 26.89
N ASN A 287 -2.63 16.48 28.06
CA ASN A 287 -1.91 16.79 29.28
C ASN A 287 -0.58 16.01 29.33
N PRO A 288 0.59 16.68 29.36
CA PRO A 288 1.90 16.01 29.34
C PRO A 288 2.14 15.08 30.53
N TYR A 289 1.38 15.23 31.62
CA TYR A 289 1.60 14.49 32.86
C TYR A 289 0.66 13.31 33.08
N TRP A 290 -0.51 13.30 32.43
CA TRP A 290 -1.58 12.33 32.73
C TRP A 290 -2.25 11.73 31.49
N GLY A 291 -1.81 12.09 30.28
CA GLY A 291 -2.34 11.54 29.02
C GLY A 291 -3.80 11.87 28.70
N THR A 292 -4.51 12.58 29.58
CA THR A 292 -5.93 12.92 29.41
C THR A 292 -6.11 14.06 28.40
N LEU A 293 -7.09 13.91 27.51
CA LEU A 293 -7.52 14.97 26.58
C LEU A 293 -8.19 16.10 27.39
N GLY A 294 -7.43 17.17 27.65
CA GLY A 294 -7.95 18.41 28.16
C GLY A 294 -8.31 19.38 27.03
N TYR A 295 -8.69 20.60 27.40
CA TYR A 295 -8.83 21.70 26.46
C TYR A 295 -7.83 22.80 26.80
N LYS A 296 -7.29 23.45 25.77
CA LYS A 296 -6.38 24.58 25.94
C LYS A 296 -7.05 25.66 26.77
N THR A 297 -6.37 26.12 27.82
CA THR A 297 -6.87 27.19 28.69
C THR A 297 -5.98 28.43 28.62
N TRP A 298 -6.60 29.60 28.76
CA TRP A 298 -5.92 30.88 28.90
C TRP A 298 -6.54 31.62 30.10
N GLN A 299 -5.69 32.04 31.05
CA GLN A 299 -6.14 32.64 32.33
C GLN A 299 -7.17 31.78 33.10
N GLY A 300 -7.07 30.45 32.98
CA GLY A 300 -7.98 29.51 33.65
C GLY A 300 -9.34 29.34 32.97
N GLN A 301 -9.56 29.92 31.79
CA GLN A 301 -10.75 29.69 30.97
C GLN A 301 -10.39 28.92 29.70
N GLU A 302 -11.27 28.02 29.26
CA GLU A 302 -11.09 27.29 28.00
C GLU A 302 -11.13 28.23 26.80
N VAL A 303 -10.18 28.03 25.87
CA VAL A 303 -10.09 28.82 24.64
C VAL A 303 -11.07 28.26 23.60
N ILE A 304 -11.92 29.14 23.06
CA ILE A 304 -12.83 28.83 21.96
C ILE A 304 -12.38 29.59 20.71
N THR A 305 -11.85 28.86 19.73
CA THR A 305 -11.48 29.42 18.42
C THR A 305 -12.70 29.50 17.51
N ARG A 306 -12.80 30.55 16.69
CA ARG A 306 -13.90 30.78 15.75
C ARG A 306 -13.36 31.18 14.39
N LEU A 307 -14.01 30.71 13.34
CA LEU A 307 -13.74 31.17 11.99
C LEU A 307 -14.08 32.67 11.86
N ASP A 308 -13.06 33.50 11.57
CA ASP A 308 -13.21 34.90 11.17
C ASP A 308 -13.28 35.02 9.64
N GLU A 309 -14.48 34.80 9.11
CA GLU A 309 -14.73 34.97 7.68
C GLU A 309 -14.50 36.40 7.20
N ASN A 310 -14.66 37.41 8.05
CA ASN A 310 -14.58 38.80 7.63
C ASN A 310 -13.15 39.14 7.24
N THR A 311 -12.18 38.73 8.05
CA THR A 311 -10.76 38.91 7.76
C THR A 311 -10.37 38.19 6.47
N LEU A 312 -10.77 36.92 6.30
CA LEU A 312 -10.47 36.16 5.08
C LEU A 312 -11.13 36.76 3.83
N LYS A 313 -12.38 37.23 3.93
CA LYS A 313 -13.07 37.93 2.83
C LYS A 313 -12.37 39.23 2.44
N GLN A 314 -11.85 39.98 3.41
CA GLN A 314 -11.08 41.20 3.13
C GLN A 314 -9.74 40.86 2.43
N ILE A 315 -9.04 39.82 2.88
CA ILE A 315 -7.79 39.35 2.26
C ILE A 315 -8.05 38.92 0.81
N ALA A 316 -9.04 38.04 0.59
CA ALA A 316 -9.37 37.59 -0.75
C ALA A 316 -9.78 38.72 -1.69
N SER A 317 -10.60 39.66 -1.21
CA SER A 317 -11.04 40.81 -2.01
C SER A 317 -9.90 41.76 -2.32
N GLY A 318 -9.01 42.03 -1.36
CA GLY A 318 -7.83 42.87 -1.55
C GLY A 318 -6.78 42.23 -2.47
N GLY A 319 -6.72 40.90 -2.52
CA GLY A 319 -5.86 40.13 -3.41
C GLY A 319 -6.50 39.70 -4.74
N GLN A 320 -7.62 40.30 -5.14
CA GLN A 320 -8.34 39.98 -6.40
C GLN A 320 -8.72 38.49 -6.57
N GLY A 321 -8.89 37.76 -5.47
CA GLY A 321 -9.37 36.38 -5.47
C GLY A 321 -10.78 36.27 -4.88
N ARG A 322 -11.08 35.11 -4.29
CA ARG A 322 -12.37 34.83 -3.65
C ARG A 322 -12.18 34.06 -2.35
N TYR A 323 -13.09 34.32 -1.43
CA TYR A 323 -13.25 33.54 -0.22
C TYR A 323 -14.11 32.29 -0.51
N LEU A 324 -13.68 31.16 0.03
CA LEU A 324 -14.42 29.91 0.07
C LEU A 324 -14.41 29.40 1.51
N HIS A 325 -15.45 28.71 1.93
CA HIS A 325 -15.38 27.85 3.10
C HIS A 325 -14.89 26.45 2.66
N LEU A 326 -14.33 25.65 3.59
CA LEU A 326 -13.72 24.35 3.27
C LEU A 326 -14.69 23.37 2.58
N ASP A 327 -15.98 23.38 2.95
CA ASP A 327 -17.04 22.62 2.29
C ASP A 327 -17.21 22.94 0.78
N GLN A 328 -16.87 24.17 0.38
CA GLN A 328 -16.97 24.68 -0.98
C GLN A 328 -15.65 24.56 -1.75
N ILE A 329 -14.64 23.90 -1.18
CA ILE A 329 -13.31 23.77 -1.79
C ILE A 329 -13.37 23.18 -3.20
N GLY A 330 -14.33 22.30 -3.49
CA GLY A 330 -14.55 21.73 -4.83
C GLY A 330 -14.85 22.75 -5.93
N GLN A 331 -15.21 24.00 -5.58
CA GLN A 331 -15.38 25.10 -6.55
C GLN A 331 -14.06 25.78 -6.93
N LEU A 332 -13.00 25.58 -6.15
CA LEU A 332 -11.71 26.23 -6.34
C LEU A 332 -11.10 25.98 -7.72
N PRO A 333 -11.10 24.75 -8.30
CA PRO A 333 -10.55 24.53 -9.65
C PRO A 333 -11.23 25.40 -10.72
N GLY A 334 -12.55 25.60 -10.61
CA GLY A 334 -13.30 26.49 -11.51
C GLY A 334 -12.88 27.95 -11.37
N LEU A 335 -12.67 28.41 -10.14
CA LEU A 335 -12.23 29.78 -9.85
C LEU A 335 -10.78 30.02 -10.28
N LEU A 336 -9.91 29.04 -10.08
CA LEU A 336 -8.53 29.07 -10.55
C LEU A 336 -8.47 29.12 -12.08
N ASN A 337 -9.32 28.34 -12.77
CA ASN A 337 -9.45 28.41 -14.24
C ASN A 337 -9.96 29.77 -14.73
N GLN A 338 -10.88 30.41 -14.00
CA GLN A 338 -11.30 31.77 -14.32
C GLN A 338 -10.16 32.79 -14.12
N ALA A 339 -9.41 32.65 -13.02
CA ALA A 339 -8.26 33.50 -12.75
C ALA A 339 -7.15 33.32 -13.79
N ARG A 340 -6.90 32.09 -14.23
CA ARG A 340 -5.97 31.73 -15.32
C ARG A 340 -6.26 32.48 -16.61
N GLY A 341 -7.52 32.58 -17.01
CA GLY A 341 -7.89 33.31 -18.23
C GLY A 341 -7.61 34.82 -18.18
N GLN A 342 -7.45 35.37 -16.97
CA GLN A 342 -7.18 36.78 -16.75
C GLN A 342 -5.71 37.08 -16.46
N LEU A 343 -4.98 36.11 -15.90
CA LEU A 343 -3.53 36.14 -15.82
C LEU A 343 -3.00 35.91 -17.23
N GLN A 344 -2.31 36.87 -17.84
CA GLN A 344 -1.71 36.74 -19.17
C GLN A 344 -0.55 35.74 -19.12
N VAL A 345 -0.86 34.47 -18.94
CA VAL A 345 0.12 33.40 -18.95
C VAL A 345 0.55 33.22 -20.39
N SER A 346 1.74 33.71 -20.72
CA SER A 346 2.46 33.26 -21.90
C SER A 346 2.47 31.75 -21.82
N ARG A 347 1.73 31.05 -22.70
CA ARG A 347 1.74 29.58 -22.78
C ARG A 347 3.19 29.19 -22.97
N SER A 348 3.87 28.91 -21.87
CA SER A 348 5.23 28.45 -21.91
C SER A 348 5.11 27.01 -22.38
N VAL A 349 5.26 26.84 -23.70
CA VAL A 349 5.44 25.54 -24.32
C VAL A 349 6.74 25.03 -23.71
N SER A 350 6.63 24.37 -22.56
CA SER A 350 7.74 23.64 -22.00
C SER A 350 8.20 22.72 -23.13
N SER A 351 9.46 22.86 -23.52
CA SER A 351 10.06 21.94 -24.48
C SER A 351 10.08 20.60 -23.80
N GLY A 352 8.97 19.86 -23.89
CA GLY A 352 8.82 18.56 -23.27
C GLY A 352 9.98 17.73 -23.73
N ALA A 353 10.71 17.14 -22.78
CA ALA A 353 11.77 16.20 -23.12
C ALA A 353 11.14 15.16 -24.06
N MET A 354 11.67 15.05 -25.29
CA MET A 354 11.22 14.05 -26.24
C MET A 354 11.55 12.68 -25.66
N ILE A 355 10.57 12.03 -25.03
CA ILE A 355 10.74 10.68 -24.51
C ILE A 355 10.49 9.72 -25.67
N TYR A 356 11.57 9.06 -26.09
CA TYR A 356 11.52 8.06 -27.14
C TYR A 356 11.09 6.72 -26.54
N GLN A 357 10.05 6.11 -27.11
CA GLN A 357 9.65 4.76 -26.72
C GLN A 357 10.65 3.73 -27.29
N GLU A 358 11.21 2.91 -26.43
CA GLU A 358 12.12 1.85 -26.83
C GLU A 358 11.37 0.65 -27.44
N ARG A 359 11.86 0.18 -28.59
CA ARG A 359 11.29 -0.92 -29.38
C ARG A 359 12.22 -2.15 -29.45
N PHE A 360 13.15 -2.30 -28.50
CA PHE A 360 14.11 -3.42 -28.50
C PHE A 360 13.44 -4.79 -28.29
N GLN A 361 12.24 -4.81 -27.70
CA GLN A 361 11.51 -6.03 -27.31
C GLN A 361 11.19 -6.90 -28.54
N ALA A 362 10.85 -6.28 -29.68
CA ALA A 362 10.55 -7.00 -30.92
C ALA A 362 11.79 -7.74 -31.47
N TRP A 363 12.94 -7.09 -31.44
CA TRP A 363 14.22 -7.65 -31.89
C TRP A 363 14.74 -8.74 -30.94
N LEU A 364 14.52 -8.58 -29.64
CA LEU A 364 14.82 -9.60 -28.65
C LEU A 364 13.94 -10.84 -28.83
N LEU A 365 12.63 -10.65 -29.04
CA LEU A 365 11.69 -11.73 -29.30
C LEU A 365 12.04 -12.48 -30.59
N LEU A 366 12.43 -11.77 -31.65
CA LEU A 366 12.92 -12.37 -32.89
C LEU A 366 14.16 -13.24 -32.65
N ALA A 367 15.12 -12.78 -31.84
CA ALA A 367 16.30 -13.57 -31.49
C ALA A 367 15.93 -14.86 -30.73
N CYS A 368 15.01 -14.77 -29.77
CA CYS A 368 14.50 -15.93 -29.03
C CYS A 368 13.82 -16.95 -29.95
N LEU A 369 12.97 -16.49 -30.87
CA LEU A 369 12.28 -17.36 -31.83
C LEU A 369 13.25 -18.06 -32.79
N LEU A 370 14.24 -17.33 -33.31
CA LEU A 370 15.28 -17.90 -34.18
C LEU A 370 16.14 -18.92 -33.43
N GLY A 371 16.47 -18.65 -32.17
CA GLY A 371 17.19 -19.59 -31.30
C GLY A 371 16.39 -20.86 -31.02
N LEU A 372 15.08 -20.74 -30.77
CA LEU A 372 14.19 -21.88 -30.59
C LEU A 372 14.07 -22.71 -31.87
N LEU A 373 13.94 -22.05 -33.03
CA LEU A 373 13.90 -22.70 -34.33
C LEU A 373 15.19 -23.48 -34.61
N GLU A 374 16.34 -22.94 -34.23
CA GLU A 374 17.62 -23.63 -34.33
C GLU A 374 17.62 -24.92 -33.52
N ARG A 375 17.12 -24.91 -32.27
CA ARG A 375 17.03 -26.12 -31.42
C ARG A 375 16.10 -27.17 -32.02
N ILE A 376 14.97 -26.77 -32.59
CA ILE A 376 14.01 -27.68 -33.24
C ILE A 376 14.65 -28.31 -34.49
N LEU A 377 15.36 -27.53 -35.30
CA LEU A 377 16.05 -28.01 -36.49
C LEU A 377 17.28 -28.88 -36.15
N ALA A 378 17.99 -28.55 -35.06
CA ALA A 378 19.14 -29.30 -34.55
C ALA A 378 18.75 -30.63 -33.91
N ALA A 379 17.55 -30.74 -33.32
CA ALA A 379 17.01 -31.99 -32.77
C ALA A 379 16.73 -33.07 -33.84
N ARG A 380 16.85 -32.75 -35.14
CA ARG A 380 16.78 -33.74 -36.22
C ARG A 380 18.16 -34.38 -36.47
N LYS A 381 18.48 -35.48 -35.79
CA LYS A 381 19.65 -36.36 -36.07
C LYS A 381 19.25 -37.83 -36.35
N PRO A 382 20.14 -38.64 -36.98
CA PRO A 382 19.87 -39.36 -38.23
C PRO A 382 19.16 -40.72 -38.09
N ARG A 383 18.57 -41.18 -39.19
CA ARG A 383 18.02 -42.55 -39.35
C ARG A 383 19.09 -43.60 -39.01
N ALA A 384 18.88 -44.36 -37.94
CA ALA A 384 19.63 -45.58 -37.67
C ALA A 384 19.28 -46.68 -38.71
N PRO A 385 20.23 -47.55 -39.12
CA PRO A 385 19.91 -48.74 -39.90
C PRO A 385 19.14 -49.72 -39.01
N ARG A 386 17.99 -50.19 -39.49
CA ARG A 386 17.09 -51.10 -38.76
C ARG A 386 17.66 -52.52 -38.68
N PRO A 387 17.48 -53.22 -37.55
CA PRO A 387 17.12 -54.63 -37.58
C PRO A 387 15.62 -54.77 -37.27
N ALA A 388 14.97 -55.66 -38.00
CA ALA A 388 13.53 -55.88 -37.93
C ALA A 388 13.12 -56.62 -36.64
N LYS A 389 12.37 -55.94 -35.77
CA LYS A 389 11.39 -56.58 -34.88
C LYS A 389 10.09 -55.77 -34.90
N ARG A 390 8.96 -56.47 -35.05
CA ARG A 390 7.62 -55.87 -35.17
C ARG A 390 7.29 -55.11 -33.87
N PRO A 391 6.83 -53.84 -33.92
CA PRO A 391 6.52 -53.08 -32.72
C PRO A 391 5.26 -53.62 -32.03
N SER A 392 5.30 -53.64 -30.69
CA SER A 392 4.16 -53.93 -29.82
C SER A 392 3.01 -52.94 -30.07
N ALA A 393 1.78 -53.33 -29.72
CA ALA A 393 0.59 -52.51 -29.94
C ALA A 393 0.70 -51.10 -29.33
N PHE A 394 1.35 -50.98 -28.18
CA PHE A 394 1.62 -49.71 -27.50
C PHE A 394 2.55 -48.79 -28.31
N ALA A 395 3.58 -49.35 -28.94
CA ALA A 395 4.48 -48.59 -29.81
C ALA A 395 3.78 -48.11 -31.09
N ARG A 396 2.76 -48.81 -31.60
CA ARG A 396 1.94 -48.32 -32.73
C ARG A 396 1.04 -47.15 -32.31
N ILE A 397 0.48 -47.18 -31.10
CA ILE A 397 -0.34 -46.09 -30.57
C ILE A 397 0.51 -44.83 -30.38
N LEU A 398 1.70 -44.95 -29.76
CA LEU A 398 2.65 -43.84 -29.64
C LEU A 398 3.18 -43.34 -30.98
N GLN A 399 3.32 -44.22 -31.99
CA GLN A 399 3.75 -43.84 -33.32
C GLN A 399 2.64 -43.18 -34.16
N GLN A 400 1.37 -43.49 -33.88
CA GLN A 400 0.21 -42.77 -34.43
C GLN A 400 0.00 -41.42 -33.74
N LEU A 401 0.22 -41.34 -32.43
CA LEU A 401 0.16 -40.09 -31.67
C LEU A 401 1.32 -39.14 -32.03
N SER A 402 2.55 -39.63 -32.18
CA SER A 402 3.70 -38.80 -32.58
C SER A 402 3.64 -38.32 -34.04
N ARG A 403 2.97 -39.05 -34.93
CA ARG A 403 2.69 -38.58 -36.30
C ARG A 403 1.60 -37.50 -36.37
N LYS A 404 0.66 -37.49 -35.42
CA LYS A 404 -0.33 -36.40 -35.25
C LYS A 404 0.21 -35.21 -34.43
N ALA A 405 1.18 -35.44 -33.55
CA ALA A 405 1.87 -34.40 -32.78
C ALA A 405 2.90 -33.56 -33.57
N ALA A 406 3.07 -33.84 -34.87
CA ALA A 406 3.80 -32.95 -35.79
C ALA A 406 2.98 -31.70 -36.17
N ASP A 407 1.68 -31.68 -35.84
CA ASP A 407 0.83 -30.51 -35.99
C ASP A 407 0.98 -29.61 -34.74
N PRO A 408 1.52 -28.38 -34.88
CA PRO A 408 1.75 -27.47 -33.75
C PRO A 408 0.49 -27.19 -32.92
N ARG A 409 -0.70 -27.38 -33.51
CA ARG A 409 -2.00 -27.22 -32.83
C ARG A 409 -2.18 -28.21 -31.68
N VAL A 410 -1.74 -29.46 -31.86
CA VAL A 410 -1.90 -30.52 -30.83
C VAL A 410 -0.91 -30.33 -29.69
N ALA A 411 0.31 -29.88 -29.99
CA ALA A 411 1.32 -29.56 -28.98
C ALA A 411 0.93 -28.35 -28.12
N VAL A 412 0.39 -27.29 -28.75
CA VAL A 412 -0.14 -26.12 -28.03
C VAL A 412 -1.35 -26.50 -27.17
N SER A 413 -2.25 -27.35 -27.67
CA SER A 413 -3.40 -27.85 -26.89
C SER A 413 -2.98 -28.67 -25.67
N LEU A 414 -1.95 -29.53 -25.80
CA LEU A 414 -1.44 -30.36 -24.70
C LEU A 414 -0.70 -29.55 -23.62
N VAL A 415 -0.25 -28.34 -23.93
CA VAL A 415 0.37 -27.42 -22.95
C VAL A 415 -0.66 -26.45 -22.36
N LEU A 416 -1.60 -25.96 -23.16
CA LEU A 416 -2.65 -25.05 -22.71
C LEU A 416 -3.74 -25.74 -21.88
N LEU A 417 -4.10 -26.98 -22.18
CA LEU A 417 -5.15 -27.70 -21.44
C LEU A 417 -4.77 -27.93 -19.96
N PRO A 418 -3.54 -28.36 -19.62
CA PRO A 418 -3.11 -28.41 -18.23
C PRO A 418 -3.08 -27.02 -17.59
N LEU A 419 -2.58 -25.98 -18.26
CA LEU A 419 -2.53 -24.61 -17.72
C LEU A 419 -3.91 -24.01 -17.48
N LEU A 420 -4.88 -24.26 -18.38
CA LEU A 420 -6.28 -23.87 -18.21
C LEU A 420 -6.96 -24.69 -17.11
N ASN A 421 -6.64 -25.98 -16.98
CA ASN A 421 -7.16 -26.83 -15.90
C ASN A 421 -6.56 -26.44 -14.53
N SER A 422 -5.28 -26.03 -14.49
CA SER A 422 -4.62 -25.46 -13.31
C SER A 422 -5.21 -24.12 -12.91
N ALA A 423 -5.57 -23.27 -13.88
CA ALA A 423 -6.29 -22.03 -13.64
C ALA A 423 -7.73 -22.28 -13.13
N TRP A 424 -8.37 -23.36 -13.58
CA TRP A 424 -9.73 -23.75 -13.16
C TRP A 424 -9.79 -24.36 -11.75
N HIS A 425 -8.71 -24.98 -11.28
CA HIS A 425 -8.59 -25.56 -9.93
C HIS A 425 -7.87 -24.65 -8.92
N TRP A 426 -7.51 -23.43 -9.31
CA TRP A 426 -7.08 -22.39 -8.36
C TRP A 426 -8.28 -21.99 -7.51
N PRO A 427 -8.20 -21.93 -6.16
CA PRO A 427 -9.39 -21.80 -5.30
C PRO A 427 -9.86 -20.34 -5.26
N TRP A 428 -10.57 -19.91 -6.31
CA TRP A 428 -11.14 -18.57 -6.46
C TRP A 428 -12.27 -18.31 -5.44
N GLU A 429 -12.89 -19.34 -4.89
CA GLU A 429 -14.01 -19.23 -3.95
C GLU A 429 -13.64 -18.41 -2.70
N GLY A 430 -12.52 -18.71 -2.03
CA GLY A 430 -12.10 -17.94 -0.85
C GLY A 430 -11.81 -16.46 -1.14
N PHE A 431 -11.31 -16.15 -2.34
CA PHE A 431 -11.03 -14.78 -2.76
C PHE A 431 -12.33 -14.01 -3.08
N ILE A 432 -13.29 -14.64 -3.76
CA ILE A 432 -14.58 -14.01 -4.03
C ILE A 432 -15.34 -13.74 -2.75
N GLN A 433 -15.32 -14.67 -1.80
CA GLN A 433 -16.01 -14.52 -0.52
C GLN A 433 -15.36 -13.43 0.35
N ASP A 434 -14.03 -13.32 0.39
CA ASP A 434 -13.34 -12.20 1.05
C ASP A 434 -13.76 -10.85 0.42
N TRP A 435 -13.79 -10.77 -0.91
CA TRP A 435 -14.19 -9.55 -1.61
C TRP A 435 -15.65 -9.18 -1.36
N GLN A 436 -16.58 -10.13 -1.46
CA GLN A 436 -18.00 -9.90 -1.17
C GLN A 436 -18.23 -9.50 0.28
N GLY A 437 -17.57 -10.17 1.22
CA GLY A 437 -17.61 -9.84 2.64
C GLY A 437 -17.14 -8.40 2.89
N LYS A 438 -16.01 -7.98 2.29
CA LYS A 438 -15.52 -6.60 2.38
C LYS A 438 -16.50 -5.58 1.80
N GLN A 439 -17.09 -5.86 0.63
CA GLN A 439 -18.10 -4.99 0.03
C GLN A 439 -19.35 -4.84 0.92
N ARG A 440 -19.81 -5.93 1.55
CA ARG A 440 -20.95 -5.88 2.49
C ARG A 440 -20.57 -5.17 3.79
N PHE A 441 -19.34 -5.33 4.25
CA PHE A 441 -18.80 -4.61 5.41
C PHE A 441 -18.79 -3.09 5.17
N GLU A 442 -18.32 -2.65 3.99
CA GLU A 442 -18.37 -1.24 3.56
C GLU A 442 -19.81 -0.70 3.48
N GLN A 443 -20.76 -1.54 3.06
CA GLN A 443 -22.20 -1.22 3.05
C GLN A 443 -22.86 -1.26 4.44
N LYS A 444 -22.09 -1.44 5.53
CA LYS A 444 -22.58 -1.59 6.91
C LYS A 444 -23.51 -2.81 7.13
N LYS A 445 -23.48 -3.79 6.23
CA LYS A 445 -24.24 -5.06 6.33
C LYS A 445 -23.40 -6.11 7.05
N TYR A 446 -23.12 -5.87 8.32
CA TYR A 446 -22.13 -6.62 9.09
C TYR A 446 -22.46 -8.11 9.27
N ASP A 447 -23.73 -8.46 9.52
CA ASP A 447 -24.17 -9.86 9.61
C ASP A 447 -24.00 -10.62 8.28
N GLU A 448 -24.27 -9.96 7.15
CA GLU A 448 -24.10 -10.56 5.83
C GLU A 448 -22.61 -10.69 5.47
N ALA A 449 -21.78 -9.71 5.86
CA ALA A 449 -20.34 -9.76 5.68
C ALA A 449 -19.72 -10.92 6.48
N ALA A 450 -20.15 -11.11 7.73
CA ALA A 450 -19.69 -12.22 8.58
C ALA A 450 -20.03 -13.59 7.97
N LYS A 451 -21.17 -13.71 7.28
CA LYS A 451 -21.56 -14.94 6.55
C LYS A 451 -20.68 -15.19 5.33
N ASP A 452 -20.35 -14.17 4.55
CA ASP A 452 -19.46 -14.34 3.39
C ASP A 452 -18.05 -14.74 3.86
N PHE A 453 -17.51 -14.10 4.90
CA PHE A 453 -16.24 -14.51 5.47
C PHE A 453 -16.28 -15.94 6.03
N GLN A 454 -17.41 -16.36 6.65
CA GLN A 454 -17.61 -17.75 7.08
C GLN A 454 -17.54 -18.73 5.89
N GLN A 455 -18.16 -18.41 4.76
CA GLN A 455 -18.10 -19.24 3.55
C GLN A 455 -16.68 -19.34 3.00
N GLY A 456 -15.91 -18.24 3.04
CA GLY A 456 -14.48 -18.28 2.70
C GLY A 456 -13.67 -19.21 3.60
N LEU A 457 -13.98 -19.22 4.89
CA LEU A 457 -13.34 -20.08 5.89
C LEU A 457 -13.69 -21.56 5.72
N GLU A 458 -14.83 -21.91 5.12
CA GLU A 458 -15.14 -23.31 4.77
C GLU A 458 -14.13 -23.87 3.76
N ALA A 459 -13.62 -23.03 2.85
CA ALA A 459 -12.58 -23.41 1.89
C ALA A 459 -11.16 -23.31 2.48
N LYS A 460 -10.92 -22.32 3.37
CA LYS A 460 -9.62 -22.10 4.04
C LYS A 460 -9.80 -21.84 5.54
N PRO A 461 -9.90 -22.90 6.37
CA PRO A 461 -10.29 -22.75 7.78
C PRO A 461 -9.34 -21.93 8.67
N GLU A 462 -8.06 -21.85 8.30
CA GLU A 462 -7.02 -21.17 9.09
C GLU A 462 -6.47 -19.92 8.39
N ASP A 463 -7.19 -19.37 7.41
CA ASP A 463 -6.76 -18.14 6.74
C ASP A 463 -6.87 -16.95 7.71
N PRO A 464 -5.74 -16.33 8.13
CA PRO A 464 -5.76 -15.31 9.17
C PRO A 464 -6.48 -14.03 8.73
N ALA A 465 -6.43 -13.70 7.44
CA ALA A 465 -7.11 -12.49 6.94
C ALA A 465 -8.63 -12.67 6.98
N LEU A 466 -9.14 -13.84 6.59
CA LEU A 466 -10.56 -14.15 6.67
C LEU A 466 -11.06 -14.23 8.12
N LEU A 467 -10.28 -14.82 9.03
CA LEU A 467 -10.59 -14.87 10.46
C LEU A 467 -10.64 -13.47 11.07
N HIS A 468 -9.65 -12.63 10.76
CA HIS A 468 -9.60 -11.24 11.21
C HIS A 468 -10.81 -10.45 10.68
N ASN A 469 -11.09 -10.51 9.38
CA ASN A 469 -12.20 -9.77 8.77
C ASN A 469 -13.57 -10.24 9.30
N GLN A 470 -13.72 -11.54 9.56
CA GLN A 470 -14.90 -12.07 10.24
C GLN A 470 -15.04 -11.50 11.65
N GLY A 471 -13.94 -11.42 12.40
CA GLY A 471 -13.90 -10.76 13.71
C GLY A 471 -14.38 -9.31 13.63
N SER A 472 -13.89 -8.56 12.64
CA SER A 472 -14.25 -7.17 12.39
C SER A 472 -15.73 -7.00 12.08
N ALA A 473 -16.28 -7.86 11.20
CA ALA A 473 -17.71 -7.88 10.89
C ALA A 473 -18.56 -8.17 12.12
N ARG A 474 -18.21 -9.19 12.91
CA ARG A 474 -18.94 -9.57 14.13
C ARG A 474 -18.85 -8.51 15.22
N TYR A 475 -17.71 -7.84 15.35
CA TYR A 475 -17.54 -6.75 16.30
C TYR A 475 -18.49 -5.58 15.98
N ARG A 476 -18.54 -5.17 14.70
CA ARG A 476 -19.47 -4.12 14.24
C ARG A 476 -20.95 -4.54 14.29
N ALA A 477 -21.24 -5.84 14.22
CA ALA A 477 -22.57 -6.41 14.50
C ALA A 477 -22.87 -6.53 16.00
N GLU A 478 -21.98 -6.04 16.88
CA GLU A 478 -22.03 -6.15 18.33
C GLU A 478 -22.09 -7.58 18.90
N GLN A 479 -21.68 -8.56 18.09
CA GLN A 479 -21.55 -9.98 18.43
C GLN A 479 -20.17 -10.21 19.06
N TYR A 480 -19.89 -9.54 20.19
CA TYR A 480 -18.55 -9.47 20.77
C TYR A 480 -17.95 -10.82 21.18
N HIS A 481 -18.80 -11.78 21.58
CA HIS A 481 -18.35 -13.15 21.86
C HIS A 481 -17.74 -13.79 20.61
N ASP A 482 -18.46 -13.72 19.50
CA ASP A 482 -18.10 -14.38 18.25
C ASP A 482 -16.96 -13.64 17.52
N ALA A 483 -16.86 -12.32 17.75
CA ALA A 483 -15.74 -11.50 17.33
C ALA A 483 -14.44 -11.90 18.06
N ALA A 484 -14.49 -12.01 19.39
CA ALA A 484 -13.36 -12.44 20.20
C ALA A 484 -12.87 -13.83 19.77
N GLU A 485 -13.77 -14.78 19.49
CA GLU A 485 -13.36 -16.10 19.02
C GLU A 485 -12.61 -16.04 17.67
N ALA A 486 -13.11 -15.24 16.72
CA ALA A 486 -12.50 -15.08 15.40
C ALA A 486 -11.13 -14.40 15.47
N TYR A 487 -10.99 -13.33 16.27
CA TYR A 487 -9.71 -12.65 16.48
C TYR A 487 -8.68 -13.52 17.18
N ARG A 488 -9.08 -14.31 18.18
CA ARG A 488 -8.17 -15.28 18.82
C ARG A 488 -7.65 -16.29 17.80
N LYS A 489 -8.54 -16.88 16.98
CA LYS A 489 -8.13 -17.82 15.92
C LYS A 489 -7.19 -17.16 14.91
N SER A 490 -7.44 -15.91 14.53
CA SER A 490 -6.55 -15.13 13.65
C SER A 490 -5.17 -14.93 14.28
N ALA A 491 -5.13 -14.52 15.55
CA ALA A 491 -3.89 -14.24 16.28
C ALA A 491 -3.03 -15.51 16.50
N GLU A 492 -3.69 -16.65 16.71
CA GLU A 492 -3.07 -17.96 16.91
C GLU A 492 -2.68 -18.65 15.59
N ALA A 493 -3.16 -18.17 14.44
CA ALA A 493 -2.91 -18.80 13.14
C ALA A 493 -1.41 -18.84 12.81
N SER A 494 -0.92 -20.04 12.46
CA SER A 494 0.49 -20.27 12.15
C SER A 494 1.00 -19.44 10.96
N ALA A 495 0.12 -19.15 10.01
CA ALA A 495 0.44 -18.41 8.79
C ALA A 495 0.42 -16.88 8.94
N ALA A 496 -0.03 -16.34 10.09
CA ALA A 496 -0.13 -14.90 10.28
C ALA A 496 1.24 -14.25 10.56
N PRO A 497 1.59 -13.13 9.89
CA PRO A 497 2.78 -12.37 10.22
C PRO A 497 2.65 -11.69 11.61
N PRO A 498 3.77 -11.37 12.29
CA PRO A 498 3.76 -10.77 13.64
C PRO A 498 2.88 -9.53 13.77
N GLU A 499 2.87 -8.67 12.75
CA GLU A 499 2.06 -7.45 12.75
C GLU A 499 0.55 -7.75 12.71
N ALA A 500 0.12 -8.71 11.88
CA ALA A 500 -1.28 -9.13 11.81
C ALA A 500 -1.73 -9.86 13.09
N LYS A 501 -0.81 -10.58 13.74
CA LYS A 501 -1.05 -11.17 15.07
C LYS A 501 -1.24 -10.08 16.12
N ALA A 502 -0.38 -9.07 16.14
CA ALA A 502 -0.50 -7.93 17.05
C ALA A 502 -1.87 -7.23 16.92
N GLN A 503 -2.30 -6.93 15.68
CA GLN A 503 -3.62 -6.35 15.40
C GLN A 503 -4.76 -7.26 15.85
N SER A 504 -4.67 -8.57 15.62
CA SER A 504 -5.71 -9.51 16.05
C SER A 504 -5.78 -9.65 17.57
N TRP A 505 -4.65 -9.60 18.28
CA TRP A 505 -4.60 -9.55 19.75
C TRP A 505 -5.19 -8.26 20.30
N TYR A 506 -4.89 -7.11 19.68
CA TYR A 506 -5.48 -5.83 20.06
C TYR A 506 -7.01 -5.84 19.89
N ASN A 507 -7.51 -6.26 18.74
CA ASN A 507 -8.95 -6.33 18.46
C ASN A 507 -9.68 -7.40 19.31
N LEU A 508 -8.97 -8.47 19.71
CA LEU A 508 -9.46 -9.42 20.71
C LEU A 508 -9.68 -8.73 22.06
N GLY A 509 -8.72 -7.90 22.50
CA GLY A 509 -8.84 -7.08 23.71
C GLY A 509 -10.07 -6.17 23.68
N ASN A 510 -10.26 -5.44 22.57
CA ASN A 510 -11.43 -4.58 22.36
C ASN A 510 -12.74 -5.37 22.42
N SER A 511 -12.79 -6.55 21.81
CA SER A 511 -13.95 -7.43 21.78
C SER A 511 -14.31 -7.96 23.18
N LEU A 512 -13.31 -8.40 23.94
CA LEU A 512 -13.49 -8.91 25.30
C LEU A 512 -13.92 -7.82 26.28
N TYR A 513 -13.37 -6.62 26.15
CA TYR A 513 -13.80 -5.47 26.95
C TYR A 513 -15.29 -5.17 26.75
N ARG A 514 -15.74 -5.02 25.50
CA ARG A 514 -17.14 -4.73 25.15
C ARG A 514 -18.10 -5.86 25.55
N LYS A 515 -17.64 -7.12 25.47
CA LYS A 515 -18.37 -8.27 25.98
C LYS A 515 -18.58 -8.17 27.50
N GLY A 516 -17.53 -7.82 28.24
CA GLY A 516 -17.59 -7.60 29.69
C GLY A 516 -18.50 -6.43 30.07
N GLU A 517 -18.43 -5.32 29.32
CA GLU A 517 -19.27 -4.13 29.50
C GLU A 517 -20.77 -4.47 29.36
N LYS A 518 -21.17 -5.17 28.30
CA LYS A 518 -22.55 -5.68 28.14
C LYS A 518 -22.97 -6.63 29.27
N GLY A 519 -22.04 -7.45 29.75
CA GLY A 519 -22.24 -8.31 30.92
C GLY A 519 -22.51 -7.51 32.20
N SER A 520 -21.82 -6.38 32.38
CA SER A 520 -21.92 -5.51 33.56
C SER A 520 -23.30 -4.88 33.63
N GLN A 521 -23.79 -4.36 32.50
CA GLN A 521 -25.15 -3.83 32.35
C GLN A 521 -26.24 -4.86 32.66
N SER A 522 -25.93 -6.15 32.49
CA SER A 522 -26.84 -7.27 32.75
C SER A 522 -26.69 -7.87 34.16
N GLY A 523 -25.92 -7.23 35.05
CA GLY A 523 -25.69 -7.68 36.43
C GLY A 523 -24.77 -8.90 36.57
N LYS A 524 -23.99 -9.24 35.54
CA LYS A 524 -23.07 -10.40 35.53
C LYS A 524 -21.64 -10.03 35.93
N SER A 525 -21.47 -9.43 37.10
CA SER A 525 -20.21 -8.81 37.53
C SER A 525 -19.00 -9.77 37.54
N GLU A 526 -19.17 -11.05 37.88
CA GLU A 526 -18.10 -12.05 37.83
C GLU A 526 -17.64 -12.33 36.39
N GLN A 527 -18.58 -12.41 35.46
CA GLN A 527 -18.28 -12.67 34.05
C GLN A 527 -17.64 -11.44 33.40
N THR A 528 -18.07 -10.24 33.76
CA THR A 528 -17.41 -8.98 33.38
C THR A 528 -15.96 -8.97 33.82
N GLN A 529 -15.69 -9.30 35.09
CA GLN A 529 -14.34 -9.35 35.62
C GLN A 529 -13.46 -10.33 34.85
N ALA A 530 -13.98 -11.53 34.55
CA ALA A 530 -13.26 -12.54 33.79
C ALA A 530 -12.99 -12.12 32.33
N ASP A 531 -13.95 -11.48 31.66
CA ASP A 531 -13.78 -10.99 30.28
C ASP A 531 -12.78 -9.82 30.23
N TRP A 532 -12.79 -8.90 31.21
CA TRP A 532 -11.82 -7.79 31.29
C TRP A 532 -10.40 -8.25 31.63
N GLN A 533 -10.24 -9.28 32.46
CA GLN A 533 -8.92 -9.91 32.67
C GLN A 533 -8.35 -10.50 31.38
N LYS A 534 -9.16 -11.17 30.58
CA LYS A 534 -8.73 -11.68 29.27
C LYS A 534 -8.44 -10.56 28.28
N ALA A 535 -9.14 -9.43 28.36
CA ALA A 535 -8.84 -8.27 27.52
C ALA A 535 -7.45 -7.70 27.83
N ILE A 536 -7.09 -7.61 29.11
CA ILE A 536 -5.74 -7.23 29.57
C ILE A 536 -4.67 -8.16 28.99
N GLU A 537 -4.86 -9.47 29.11
CA GLU A 537 -3.94 -10.47 28.53
C GLU A 537 -3.78 -10.28 27.02
N ALA A 538 -4.86 -10.01 26.30
CA ALA A 538 -4.83 -9.80 24.86
C ALA A 538 -4.05 -8.53 24.47
N TYR A 539 -4.22 -7.41 25.18
CA TYR A 539 -3.41 -6.21 24.92
C TYR A 539 -1.93 -6.41 25.26
N GLN A 540 -1.62 -7.14 26.33
CA GLN A 540 -0.24 -7.51 26.66
C GLN A 540 0.39 -8.34 25.53
N GLN A 541 -0.34 -9.30 24.96
CA GLN A 541 0.13 -10.06 23.78
C GLN A 541 0.33 -9.17 22.55
N ALA A 542 -0.55 -8.18 22.34
CA ALA A 542 -0.40 -7.20 21.26
C ALA A 542 0.88 -6.36 21.44
N LEU A 543 1.13 -5.84 22.64
CA LEU A 543 2.31 -5.04 22.98
C LEU A 543 3.61 -5.85 22.95
N GLN A 544 3.59 -7.14 23.28
CA GLN A 544 4.75 -8.02 23.12
C GLN A 544 5.18 -8.14 21.64
N LEU A 545 4.22 -8.14 20.71
CA LEU A 545 4.48 -8.24 19.28
C LEU A 545 4.74 -6.87 18.64
N ASN A 546 4.14 -5.80 19.17
CA ASN A 546 4.33 -4.43 18.72
C ASN A 546 4.43 -3.47 19.93
N PRO A 547 5.64 -3.28 20.50
CA PRO A 547 5.83 -2.43 21.68
C PRO A 547 5.53 -0.94 21.47
N ARG A 548 5.41 -0.48 20.21
CA ARG A 548 5.15 0.92 19.85
C ARG A 548 3.66 1.22 19.65
N ASP A 549 2.77 0.29 19.98
CA ASP A 549 1.33 0.46 19.84
C ASP A 549 0.77 1.26 21.02
N THR A 550 0.74 2.60 20.87
CA THR A 550 0.23 3.50 21.92
C THR A 550 -1.25 3.24 22.22
N GLN A 551 -2.03 2.82 21.22
CA GLN A 551 -3.47 2.55 21.38
C GLN A 551 -3.71 1.28 22.20
N ALA A 552 -2.90 0.24 21.99
CA ALA A 552 -2.94 -0.96 22.82
C ALA A 552 -2.57 -0.66 24.28
N LEU A 553 -1.61 0.24 24.51
CA LEU A 553 -1.20 0.67 25.85
C LEU A 553 -2.29 1.49 26.54
N GLU A 554 -2.88 2.47 25.84
CA GLU A 554 -4.00 3.28 26.35
C GLU A 554 -5.20 2.39 26.72
N ASN A 555 -5.59 1.47 25.84
CA ASN A 555 -6.71 0.56 26.11
C ASN A 555 -6.39 -0.43 27.25
N LEU A 556 -5.15 -0.90 27.37
CA LEU A 556 -4.71 -1.73 28.49
C LEU A 556 -4.91 -1.00 29.83
N ASN A 557 -4.41 0.23 29.95
CA ASN A 557 -4.51 1.05 31.15
C ASN A 557 -5.98 1.31 31.50
N TYR A 558 -6.78 1.68 30.49
CA TYR A 558 -8.20 1.94 30.67
C TYR A 558 -8.96 0.71 31.21
N VAL A 559 -8.72 -0.49 30.64
CA VAL A 559 -9.39 -1.71 31.13
C VAL A 559 -8.94 -2.10 32.54
N GLN A 560 -7.67 -1.85 32.90
CA GLN A 560 -7.19 -2.06 34.27
C GLN A 560 -7.89 -1.15 35.27
N GLU A 561 -8.06 0.13 34.95
CA GLU A 561 -8.80 1.09 35.79
C GLU A 561 -10.26 0.67 35.96
N GLN A 562 -10.94 0.28 34.88
CA GLN A 562 -12.32 -0.20 34.94
C GLN A 562 -12.46 -1.44 35.82
N LEU A 563 -11.53 -2.38 35.70
CA LEU A 563 -11.47 -3.58 36.53
C LEU A 563 -11.28 -3.24 38.02
N GLN A 564 -10.42 -2.29 38.33
CA GLN A 564 -10.19 -1.83 39.70
C GLN A 564 -11.42 -1.16 40.29
N GLN A 565 -12.10 -0.29 39.52
CA GLN A 565 -13.34 0.36 39.96
C GLN A 565 -14.44 -0.66 40.25
N LEU A 566 -14.62 -1.67 39.39
CA LEU A 566 -15.58 -2.75 39.61
C LEU A 566 -15.30 -3.53 40.90
N GLN A 567 -14.02 -3.81 41.19
CA GLN A 567 -13.62 -4.49 42.44
C GLN A 567 -13.90 -3.63 43.68
N GLN A 568 -13.65 -2.32 43.62
CA GLN A 568 -13.94 -1.40 44.72
C GLN A 568 -15.45 -1.33 44.99
N GLN A 569 -16.29 -1.28 43.96
CA GLN A 569 -17.75 -1.30 44.12
C GLN A 569 -18.24 -2.59 44.79
N GLN A 570 -17.68 -3.74 44.44
CA GLN A 570 -18.01 -5.02 45.07
C GLN A 570 -17.59 -5.07 46.55
N GLN A 571 -16.43 -4.51 46.89
CA GLN A 571 -15.97 -4.41 48.29
C GLN A 571 -16.87 -3.50 49.13
N GLN A 572 -17.35 -2.38 48.57
CA GLN A 572 -18.29 -1.49 49.24
C GLN A 572 -19.67 -2.13 49.45
N GLN A 573 -20.15 -2.91 48.48
CA GLN A 573 -21.40 -3.69 48.63
C GLN A 573 -21.24 -4.85 49.62
N GLY A 574 -20.07 -5.49 49.69
CA GLY A 574 -19.74 -6.51 50.69
C GLY A 574 -19.69 -5.97 52.13
N ASN A 575 -19.17 -4.76 52.32
CA ASN A 575 -19.10 -4.11 53.64
C ASN A 575 -20.46 -3.61 54.17
N GLN A 576 -21.50 -3.49 53.35
CA GLN A 576 -22.85 -3.18 53.84
C GLN A 576 -23.54 -4.40 54.48
N ASN A 577 -23.02 -5.62 54.30
CA ASN A 577 -23.58 -6.84 54.85
C ASN A 577 -22.89 -7.36 56.13
N GLN A 578 -21.97 -6.59 56.73
CA GLN A 578 -21.43 -6.86 58.06
C GLN A 578 -21.27 -5.56 58.88
N PRO A 579 -22.02 -5.36 59.97
CA PRO A 579 -21.71 -4.30 60.91
C PRO A 579 -20.56 -4.74 61.84
N ASP A 580 -19.64 -3.80 62.08
CA ASP A 580 -18.54 -3.81 63.04
C ASP A 580 -17.27 -4.58 62.69
N LYS A 581 -16.35 -3.86 62.02
CA LYS A 581 -15.03 -3.45 62.55
C LYS A 581 -14.22 -2.86 61.41
N ASN A 582 -14.00 -1.55 61.36
CA ASN A 582 -12.87 -0.95 60.64
C ASN A 582 -12.79 0.56 60.88
N GLN A 583 -12.12 0.97 61.97
CA GLN A 583 -11.48 2.30 62.04
C GLN A 583 -9.98 2.22 61.71
N ASP A 584 -9.37 1.03 61.71
CA ASP A 584 -7.92 0.88 61.52
C ASP A 584 -7.49 0.65 60.05
N GLN A 585 -8.39 0.32 59.13
CA GLN A 585 -8.04 0.09 57.71
C GLN A 585 -8.03 1.35 56.84
N GLN A 586 -8.73 2.42 57.24
CA GLN A 586 -8.69 3.70 56.51
C GLN A 586 -7.37 4.46 56.72
N GLN A 587 -6.66 4.22 57.82
CA GLN A 587 -5.40 4.90 58.13
C GLN A 587 -4.20 4.28 57.39
N ASN A 588 -4.25 2.99 57.04
CA ASN A 588 -3.18 2.32 56.31
C ASN A 588 -3.19 2.61 54.79
N GLN A 589 -4.34 2.92 54.19
CA GLN A 589 -4.40 3.28 52.76
C GLN A 589 -3.95 4.72 52.51
N GLN A 590 -4.10 5.62 53.48
CA GLN A 590 -3.58 7.00 53.40
C GLN A 590 -2.06 7.04 53.55
N ASN A 591 -1.46 6.17 54.37
CA ASN A 591 0.00 6.11 54.53
C ASN A 591 0.71 5.50 53.31
N GLN A 592 0.10 4.56 52.59
CA GLN A 592 0.72 3.98 51.37
C GLN A 592 0.79 4.96 50.19
N GLN A 593 -0.13 5.93 50.10
CA GLN A 593 -0.05 7.01 49.10
C GLN A 593 0.95 8.11 49.49
N GLN A 594 1.31 8.23 50.77
CA GLN A 594 2.32 9.18 51.24
C GLN A 594 3.75 8.65 51.11
N ASP A 595 3.97 7.34 51.29
CA ASP A 595 5.30 6.74 51.18
C ASP A 595 5.80 6.61 49.72
N GLN A 596 4.91 6.57 48.72
CA GLN A 596 5.32 6.60 47.30
C GLN A 596 5.74 8.00 46.80
N GLN A 597 5.43 9.07 47.53
CA GLN A 597 5.89 10.43 47.16
C GLN A 597 7.22 10.85 47.82
N GLN A 598 7.79 10.06 48.73
CA GLN A 598 9.00 10.46 49.46
C GLN A 598 10.29 9.67 49.13
N ASN A 599 10.26 8.70 48.21
CA ASN A 599 11.42 7.84 47.96
C ASN A 599 12.11 8.01 46.58
N GLN A 600 12.21 9.26 46.09
CA GLN A 600 13.19 9.63 45.07
C GLN A 600 14.28 10.51 45.70
N GLY A 601 15.21 9.88 46.41
CA GLY A 601 16.39 10.58 46.93
C GLY A 601 17.26 9.75 47.86
N GLY A 602 18.16 8.93 47.32
CA GLY A 602 19.27 8.38 48.09
C GLY A 602 19.96 7.14 47.51
N GLN A 603 21.15 7.31 46.93
CA GLN A 603 22.11 6.23 46.68
C GLN A 603 22.87 5.86 47.97
N GLY A 604 23.10 4.55 48.21
CA GLY A 604 24.07 4.10 49.23
C GLY A 604 24.06 2.61 49.61
N SER A 605 24.91 1.82 48.94
CA SER A 605 25.71 0.65 49.37
C SER A 605 25.39 -0.27 50.59
N GLN A 606 25.51 -1.58 50.29
CA GLN A 606 26.09 -2.72 51.05
C GLN A 606 25.29 -3.47 52.15
N GLY A 607 25.17 -4.81 51.95
CA GLY A 607 25.65 -5.80 52.94
C GLY A 607 24.70 -6.92 53.42
N GLY A 608 24.92 -8.16 52.96
CA GLY A 608 25.16 -9.34 53.84
C GLY A 608 24.00 -10.17 54.46
N GLN A 609 23.72 -11.32 53.82
CA GLN A 609 23.59 -12.70 54.36
C GLN A 609 22.55 -13.14 55.43
N GLN A 610 21.78 -14.18 55.00
CA GLN A 610 21.57 -15.53 55.59
C GLN A 610 20.28 -15.93 56.35
N ASN A 611 19.65 -17.00 55.79
CA ASN A 611 18.98 -18.19 56.39
C ASN A 611 17.66 -17.97 57.16
N GLN A 612 16.54 -18.71 56.97
CA GLN A 612 16.24 -20.11 56.58
C GLN A 612 14.74 -20.24 56.16
N PRO A 613 14.29 -21.33 55.51
CA PRO A 613 12.91 -21.50 55.01
C PRO A 613 11.97 -22.12 56.07
N PRO A 614 10.63 -21.96 55.94
CA PRO A 614 9.86 -23.17 55.65
C PRO A 614 8.58 -22.99 54.79
N GLN A 615 8.29 -24.10 54.10
CA GLN A 615 6.99 -24.69 53.79
C GLN A 615 6.10 -24.08 52.70
N LYS A 616 5.97 -24.90 51.65
CA LYS A 616 4.90 -24.89 50.66
C LYS A 616 3.54 -25.03 51.33
N ASP A 617 2.64 -24.10 51.05
CA ASP A 617 1.22 -24.40 50.91
C ASP A 617 0.78 -23.99 49.50
N ALA A 618 0.09 -24.92 48.84
CA ALA A 618 -0.42 -24.76 47.49
C ALA A 618 -1.67 -23.87 47.50
N SER A 619 -1.64 -22.73 46.81
CA SER A 619 -2.82 -22.10 46.19
C SER A 619 -2.49 -20.79 45.46
N SER A 620 -2.92 -20.72 44.18
CA SER A 620 -3.29 -19.53 43.37
C SER A 620 -2.51 -19.37 42.05
N PRO A 621 -3.19 -19.35 40.88
CA PRO A 621 -2.60 -18.97 39.59
C PRO A 621 -2.48 -17.44 39.41
N LEU A 622 -2.08 -16.71 40.47
CA LEU A 622 -2.15 -15.23 40.50
C LEU A 622 -0.81 -14.50 40.32
N ASP A 623 0.26 -15.18 39.93
CA ASP A 623 1.62 -14.61 40.01
C ASP A 623 2.27 -14.23 38.66
N ASN A 624 1.48 -14.06 37.59
CA ASN A 624 1.97 -13.53 36.31
C ASN A 624 1.51 -12.07 36.08
N ARG A 625 1.64 -11.22 37.10
CA ARG A 625 1.60 -9.76 36.89
C ARG A 625 3.03 -9.29 36.80
N PHE A 626 3.37 -8.58 35.73
CA PHE A 626 4.59 -7.77 35.76
C PHE A 626 4.47 -6.85 36.98
N THR A 627 5.44 -6.95 37.87
CA THR A 627 5.57 -6.05 39.02
C THR A 627 5.79 -4.63 38.50
N ASP A 628 5.38 -3.61 39.26
CA ASP A 628 5.61 -2.21 38.89
C ASP A 628 7.08 -1.95 38.54
N GLN A 629 7.99 -2.68 39.20
CA GLN A 629 9.41 -2.65 38.96
C GLN A 629 9.85 -3.32 37.65
N GLU A 630 9.16 -4.35 37.17
CA GLU A 630 9.41 -4.93 35.84
C GLU A 630 8.89 -4.03 34.73
N ILE A 631 7.78 -3.32 34.97
CA ILE A 631 7.24 -2.30 34.06
C ILE A 631 8.21 -1.12 34.00
N GLU A 632 8.68 -0.63 35.14
CA GLU A 632 9.64 0.47 35.23
C GLU A 632 10.98 0.09 34.60
N ASN A 633 11.50 -1.11 34.86
CA ASN A 633 12.71 -1.63 34.19
C ASN A 633 12.53 -1.80 32.67
N TYR A 634 11.33 -2.14 32.22
CA TYR A 634 11.02 -2.26 30.79
C TYR A 634 10.89 -0.88 30.13
N LEU A 635 10.33 0.10 30.82
CA LEU A 635 10.27 1.49 30.40
C LEU A 635 11.68 2.12 30.35
N ASP A 636 12.52 1.89 31.36
CA ASP A 636 13.93 2.30 31.38
C ASP A 636 14.73 1.65 30.24
N TYR A 637 14.48 0.36 29.96
CA TYR A 637 15.08 -0.34 28.82
C TYR A 637 14.64 0.27 27.48
N LEU A 638 13.37 0.66 27.34
CA LEU A 638 12.86 1.32 26.15
C LEU A 638 13.49 2.70 25.97
N GLU A 639 13.63 3.49 27.04
CA GLU A 639 14.26 4.81 27.03
C GLU A 639 15.76 4.73 26.67
N GLN A 640 16.48 3.73 27.20
CA GLN A 640 17.85 3.42 26.78
C GLN A 640 17.95 2.96 25.33
N SER A 641 17.00 2.12 24.87
CA SER A 641 16.98 1.63 23.50
C SER A 641 16.66 2.72 22.47
N GLU A 642 15.90 3.76 22.85
CA GLU A 642 15.68 4.95 22.02
C GLU A 642 16.94 5.81 21.91
N HIS A 643 17.69 5.93 23.02
CA HIS A 643 18.98 6.61 23.02
C HIS A 643 20.04 5.90 22.16
N GLU A 644 20.09 4.56 22.19
CA GLU A 644 21.03 3.78 21.37
C GLU A 644 20.60 3.66 19.90
N ASN A 645 19.29 3.62 19.60
CA ASN A 645 18.80 3.51 18.23
C ASN A 645 18.83 4.83 17.45
N ARG A 646 18.90 5.99 18.13
CA ARG A 646 19.05 7.32 17.50
C ARG A 646 20.26 7.40 16.55
N ASP A 647 21.29 6.59 16.79
CA ASP A 647 22.49 6.50 15.96
C ASP A 647 22.41 5.45 14.82
N GLN A 648 21.42 4.54 14.82
CA GLN A 648 21.25 3.50 13.78
C GLN A 648 20.19 3.82 12.71
N PHE A 649 19.37 4.86 12.89
CA PHE A 649 18.19 5.16 12.05
C PHE A 649 18.45 5.71 10.63
N GLN A 650 19.63 5.51 10.05
CA GLN A 650 19.86 5.86 8.63
C GLN A 650 19.49 4.74 7.63
N ARG A 651 19.06 3.54 8.06
CA ARG A 651 18.93 2.40 7.12
C ARG A 651 17.85 1.36 7.44
N VAL A 652 16.56 1.68 7.40
CA VAL A 652 15.52 0.65 7.11
C VAL A 652 14.34 1.26 6.34
N PRO A 653 13.86 0.67 5.22
CA PRO A 653 12.66 1.13 4.53
C PRO A 653 11.36 0.64 5.21
N ASN A 654 10.43 1.56 5.42
CA ASN A 654 9.10 1.34 6.01
C ASN A 654 8.22 0.38 5.21
N ALA A 655 7.69 -0.64 5.87
CA ALA A 655 6.60 -1.47 5.37
C ALA A 655 5.25 -0.71 5.46
N ARG A 656 4.45 -0.80 4.40
CA ARG A 656 3.15 -0.10 4.25
C ARG A 656 2.15 -0.60 5.29
N ARG A 657 1.65 0.31 6.14
CA ARG A 657 0.49 0.07 7.01
C ARG A 657 -0.80 0.28 6.21
N THR A 658 -1.72 -0.68 6.24
CA THR A 658 -3.14 -0.42 5.95
C THR A 658 -3.83 -0.14 7.28
N PRO A 659 -4.45 1.03 7.49
CA PRO A 659 -5.21 1.30 8.72
C PRO A 659 -6.43 0.38 8.81
N ASP A 660 -6.60 -0.34 9.92
CA ASP A 660 -7.85 -1.02 10.27
C ASP A 660 -8.77 0.00 10.99
N PRO A 661 -9.97 0.29 10.49
CA PRO A 661 -10.91 1.23 11.10
C PRO A 661 -11.52 0.76 12.43
N LEU A 662 -10.90 -0.20 13.12
CA LEU A 662 -11.28 -0.69 14.44
C LEU A 662 -10.27 -0.37 15.53
N ASN A 663 -9.15 0.26 15.17
CA ASN A 663 -8.11 0.70 16.10
C ASN A 663 -8.45 2.01 16.82
N ASP A 664 -9.72 2.30 17.08
CA ASP A 664 -10.10 3.50 17.83
C ASP A 664 -9.92 3.29 19.35
N PRO A 665 -9.41 4.28 20.10
CA PRO A 665 -9.34 4.24 21.56
C PRO A 665 -10.71 3.95 22.22
N LEU A 666 -10.74 3.10 23.25
CA LEU A 666 -12.01 2.67 23.89
C LEU A 666 -12.76 3.82 24.58
N ASP A 667 -12.05 4.88 24.98
CA ASP A 667 -12.57 6.08 25.64
C ASP A 667 -13.36 7.01 24.70
N GLN A 668 -13.22 6.90 23.38
CA GLN A 668 -13.92 7.74 22.39
C GLN A 668 -15.29 7.21 21.96
N LEU A 669 -15.68 6.01 22.42
CA LEU A 669 -16.89 5.30 21.96
C LEU A 669 -17.93 5.13 23.08
N GLY A 670 -17.90 6.01 24.08
CA GLY A 670 -18.72 5.96 25.30
C GLY A 670 -19.86 6.97 25.41
N GLU A 671 -20.09 7.84 24.42
CA GLU A 671 -21.28 8.69 24.41
C GLU A 671 -22.46 7.97 23.75
N GLY A 672 -23.51 7.79 24.56
CA GLY A 672 -24.65 6.96 24.28
C GLY A 672 -25.39 7.29 23.00
N SER A 673 -26.03 6.25 22.48
CA SER A 673 -27.11 6.31 21.51
C SER A 673 -28.21 7.27 21.98
N ASP A 674 -28.19 8.51 21.49
CA ASP A 674 -29.41 9.30 21.39
C ASP A 674 -29.83 9.39 19.92
N LYS A 675 -31.07 9.00 19.70
CA LYS A 675 -31.73 8.93 18.40
C LYS A 675 -31.77 10.33 17.80
N ASP A 676 -30.98 10.59 16.77
CA ASP A 676 -31.29 11.66 15.83
C ASP A 676 -32.46 11.19 14.94
N PRO A 677 -33.66 11.80 15.02
CA PRO A 677 -34.80 11.39 14.22
C PRO A 677 -34.71 11.85 12.75
N ASN A 678 -33.67 12.59 12.35
CA ASN A 678 -33.63 13.28 11.05
C ASN A 678 -32.73 12.64 9.99
N LEU A 679 -32.32 11.39 10.14
CA LEU A 679 -31.64 10.63 9.08
C LEU A 679 -32.57 9.56 8.49
N LYS A 680 -33.63 10.02 7.83
CA LYS A 680 -34.30 9.26 6.77
C LYS A 680 -34.38 10.15 5.54
N ASP A 681 -34.03 9.55 4.41
CA ASP A 681 -33.88 10.13 3.07
C ASP A 681 -32.52 10.80 2.85
N TRP A 682 -31.50 10.01 2.44
CA TRP A 682 -30.59 10.24 1.30
C TRP A 682 -29.96 8.91 0.88
#